data_AF-A0A1I2DVD4-F1
#
_entry.id   AF-A0A1I2DVD4-F1
#
_cell.length_a   1.000
_cell.length_b   1.000
_cell.length_c   1.000
_cell.angle_alpha   90.00
_cell.angle_beta   90.00
_cell.angle_gamma   90.00
#
_symmetry.space_group_name_H-M   'P 1'
#
loop_
_entity.id
_entity.type
_entity.pdbx_description
1 polymer ?
#
loop_
_entity_poly.entity_id
_entity_poly.type
_entity_poly.pdbx_seq_one_letter_code
_entity_poly.pdbx_strand_id
1 'polypeptide(L)'
;MNVYIYDIEVFQDDWVVVFRRPEEGSNHVVIHNDNFHLRSFLEQPNIILGGFNNKHYDNWVLLTMFLGGSNVEVKRHNDHILNGGNAWEFPFVSYKKLPVPTFDLRDDIADKGISLKAIEGNLGLPIVESSIPFNIDRKLTAEELDEVIQYCKYDVDSTIKLYHERKEDYIDAKIMVADMYGVTPSEGVGLTNAKLSAKVLGAKLVKRTDERDYIVPDNINVDDIPLKVMEFFNQIRDKSIPDIKLFGSPGSKGVTLDIIFKTSYGSCPVTYAWGGVHGAKPCVTVEEDKDRVIINQDVASLYPNSMINFGYCSRSMEDAGAYETLVKRRLGYKKQGDRQRASALKLVVNTVYGAMLNQYNDLADRWAGRSVCITNQLAMTMLIVRLSRACKSIDFININTDGIMFSIDRKEVDLSEKIVAEWCEITKFEMERDDFVKVIQKDVNNYIGIKADGTFKTKGGFVSLYNGGNFKTNSLSIIHKAVVDFLVNGIPVEKTIRECDDIFKFQQIVKTGGTFDGTYHYINGEKYEVQKVNRIYAVKDESYGQIVKGKRVTFKRKKNKETGKMDKIPVNPPEWQESTISECPSHAYIDNENKLTIDKLDLDYYINMAKGRIDKYINIDRKVENKLKKITEEVIIMATAKATKNVYQKLLEARKEFLEAGIKKTGINSFAEYKYFTLDEIIPTKQRIFKELGLADVISFSDVDAVLQIFNVDNPEESIIFTSQLATDESLIKNPIQKVGAVQTYIRRYLYMLALDIIESDGIEAVTGKPVDEDGKASKSTKKKSSKPATPGEREEVKEELTDADGEFTKTQKTAITNGLKKLRAKYMDKDNVVFDDELEKKYSKFIRSTVRRVKDGLTKSEADDLLIEIGEKVVE
;
A
#
# COMPACT_ATOMS: atom_id res chain seq x y z
N MET A 1 11.97 -29.71 29.77
CA MET A 1 10.61 -29.53 29.23
C MET A 1 10.21 -30.85 28.60
N ASN A 2 9.09 -31.45 29.02
CA ASN A 2 8.60 -32.72 28.48
C ASN A 2 7.50 -32.41 27.45
N VAL A 3 7.86 -32.44 26.17
CA VAL A 3 6.91 -32.20 25.07
C VAL A 3 6.12 -33.46 24.79
N TYR A 4 4.79 -33.34 24.77
CA TYR A 4 3.89 -34.36 24.25
C TYR A 4 3.09 -33.79 23.09
N ILE A 5 3.08 -34.51 21.97
CA ILE A 5 2.16 -34.27 20.86
C ILE A 5 0.89 -35.07 21.12
N TYR A 6 -0.26 -34.48 20.86
CA TYR A 6 -1.54 -35.11 21.17
C TYR A 6 -2.64 -34.75 20.18
N ASP A 7 -3.68 -35.58 20.18
CA ASP A 7 -4.88 -35.47 19.37
C ASP A 7 -6.08 -36.10 20.12
N ILE A 8 -7.32 -35.70 19.79
CA ILE A 8 -8.54 -36.11 20.49
C ILE A 8 -9.65 -36.52 19.52
N GLU A 9 -10.25 -37.68 19.79
CA GLU A 9 -11.48 -38.13 19.13
C GLU A 9 -12.67 -38.13 20.09
N VAL A 10 -13.83 -37.61 19.63
CA VAL A 10 -15.05 -37.46 20.44
C VAL A 10 -16.27 -38.03 19.73
N PHE A 11 -16.93 -38.97 20.41
CA PHE A 11 -18.19 -39.60 20.05
C PHE A 11 -19.25 -39.32 21.12
N GLN A 12 -20.48 -39.83 20.94
CA GLN A 12 -21.60 -39.59 21.85
C GLN A 12 -21.31 -40.10 23.28
N ASP A 13 -20.83 -41.33 23.40
CA ASP A 13 -20.57 -42.01 24.67
C ASP A 13 -19.08 -42.34 24.89
N ASP A 14 -18.19 -41.93 24.00
CA ASP A 14 -16.76 -42.24 24.06
C ASP A 14 -15.92 -41.02 23.68
N TRP A 15 -14.80 -40.86 24.36
CA TRP A 15 -13.72 -39.99 23.92
C TRP A 15 -12.38 -40.67 24.13
N VAL A 16 -11.47 -40.43 23.20
CA VAL A 16 -10.10 -40.95 23.22
C VAL A 16 -9.15 -39.77 23.11
N VAL A 17 -8.12 -39.74 23.95
CA VAL A 17 -6.98 -38.84 23.78
C VAL A 17 -5.71 -39.66 23.72
N VAL A 18 -4.87 -39.36 22.74
CA VAL A 18 -3.58 -40.02 22.56
C VAL A 18 -2.48 -38.99 22.73
N PHE A 19 -1.48 -39.32 23.52
CA PHE A 19 -0.26 -38.52 23.68
C PHE A 19 0.96 -39.32 23.24
N ARG A 20 1.95 -38.68 22.65
CA ARG A 20 3.25 -39.28 22.39
C ARG A 20 4.35 -38.23 22.44
N ARG A 21 5.51 -38.60 22.97
CA ARG A 21 6.67 -37.71 22.89
C ARG A 21 7.27 -37.73 21.48
N PRO A 22 7.81 -36.60 20.97
CA PRO A 22 8.34 -36.55 19.61
C PRO A 22 9.67 -37.32 19.44
N GLU A 23 10.30 -37.77 20.53
CA GLU A 23 11.52 -38.57 20.45
C GLU A 23 11.25 -39.95 19.83
N GLU A 24 12.18 -40.41 18.99
CA GLU A 24 12.11 -41.71 18.33
C GLU A 24 12.00 -42.86 19.35
N GLY A 25 11.19 -43.87 19.04
CA GLY A 25 10.94 -45.01 19.93
C GLY A 25 10.02 -44.75 21.12
N SER A 26 9.52 -43.52 21.32
CA SER A 26 8.56 -43.21 22.39
C SER A 26 7.21 -43.89 22.17
N ASN A 27 6.64 -44.46 23.24
CA ASN A 27 5.32 -45.10 23.23
C ASN A 27 4.17 -44.08 23.27
N HIS A 28 3.04 -44.44 22.68
CA HIS A 28 1.77 -43.72 22.85
C HIS A 28 1.20 -43.98 24.26
N VAL A 29 0.65 -42.92 24.85
CA VAL A 29 -0.20 -42.97 26.04
C VAL A 29 -1.64 -42.78 25.55
N VAL A 30 -2.48 -43.78 25.73
CA VAL A 30 -3.89 -43.75 25.31
C VAL A 30 -4.76 -43.67 26.56
N ILE A 31 -5.68 -42.71 26.57
CA ILE A 31 -6.67 -42.56 27.65
C ILE A 31 -8.06 -42.50 27.02
N HIS A 32 -8.93 -43.41 27.44
CA HIS A 32 -10.30 -43.55 26.96
C HIS A 32 -11.26 -43.47 28.14
N ASN A 33 -12.18 -42.50 28.12
CA ASN A 33 -13.23 -42.33 29.13
C ASN A 33 -12.76 -42.32 30.61
N ASP A 34 -11.49 -41.97 30.87
CA ASP A 34 -10.89 -41.98 32.20
C ASP A 34 -10.37 -40.59 32.57
N ASN A 35 -11.25 -39.77 33.15
CA ASN A 35 -10.91 -38.42 33.60
C ASN A 35 -9.84 -38.44 34.71
N PHE A 36 -9.77 -39.49 35.54
CA PHE A 36 -8.83 -39.56 36.65
C PHE A 36 -7.41 -39.77 36.13
N HIS A 37 -7.22 -40.73 35.22
CA HIS A 37 -5.94 -40.96 34.58
C HIS A 37 -5.51 -39.73 33.76
N LEU A 38 -6.43 -39.10 33.03
CA LEU A 38 -6.12 -37.85 32.31
C LEU A 38 -5.63 -36.75 33.26
N ARG A 39 -6.33 -36.52 34.37
CA ARG A 39 -5.93 -35.52 35.37
C ARG A 39 -4.55 -35.83 35.94
N SER A 40 -4.33 -37.09 36.34
CA SER A 40 -3.03 -37.54 36.85
C SER A 40 -1.91 -37.40 35.83
N PHE A 41 -2.20 -37.54 34.54
CA PHE A 41 -1.23 -37.32 33.47
C PHE A 41 -0.89 -35.83 33.31
N LEU A 42 -1.90 -34.96 33.22
CA LEU A 42 -1.72 -33.52 33.00
C LEU A 42 -1.13 -32.78 34.21
N GLU A 43 -1.28 -33.32 35.43
CA GLU A 43 -0.71 -32.73 36.65
C GLU A 43 0.78 -33.05 36.86
N GLN A 44 1.39 -33.87 36.00
CA GLN A 44 2.82 -34.14 36.07
C GLN A 44 3.65 -32.88 35.81
N PRO A 45 4.76 -32.68 36.53
CA PRO A 45 5.58 -31.48 36.38
C PRO A 45 6.23 -31.40 34.99
N ASN A 46 6.39 -30.17 34.50
CA ASN A 46 7.14 -29.84 33.29
C ASN A 46 6.57 -30.37 31.97
N ILE A 47 5.29 -30.75 31.91
CA ILE A 47 4.60 -31.10 30.66
C ILE A 47 4.30 -29.84 29.83
N ILE A 48 4.48 -29.95 28.52
CA ILE A 48 3.93 -29.03 27.52
C ILE A 48 3.25 -29.84 26.42
N LEU A 49 2.06 -29.40 26.00
CA LEU A 49 1.31 -30.07 24.94
C LEU A 49 1.45 -29.35 23.60
N GLY A 50 1.69 -30.10 22.54
CA GLY A 50 1.63 -29.63 21.16
C GLY A 50 0.56 -30.39 20.39
N GLY A 51 -0.14 -29.73 19.48
CA GLY A 51 -1.08 -30.41 18.58
C GLY A 51 -1.19 -29.67 17.25
N PHE A 52 -2.14 -30.07 16.43
CA PHE A 52 -2.48 -29.38 15.19
C PHE A 52 -3.89 -28.79 15.32
N ASN A 53 -4.02 -27.46 15.29
CA ASN A 53 -5.28 -26.75 15.53
C ASN A 53 -5.85 -26.89 16.97
N ASN A 54 -5.04 -27.37 17.91
CA ASN A 54 -5.45 -27.64 19.28
C ASN A 54 -5.92 -26.38 20.04
N LYS A 55 -5.39 -25.19 19.73
CA LYS A 55 -5.84 -23.95 20.41
C LYS A 55 -7.28 -23.58 20.10
N HIS A 56 -7.79 -24.01 18.95
CA HIS A 56 -9.14 -23.71 18.50
C HIS A 56 -10.13 -24.83 18.81
N TYR A 57 -9.66 -26.04 19.12
CA TYR A 57 -10.50 -27.20 19.35
C TYR A 57 -10.02 -28.02 20.57
N ASP A 58 -8.95 -28.82 20.42
CA ASP A 58 -8.57 -29.86 21.39
C ASP A 58 -8.32 -29.34 22.79
N ASN A 59 -7.68 -28.18 22.96
CA ASN A 59 -7.40 -27.59 24.27
C ASN A 59 -8.69 -27.41 25.11
N TRP A 60 -9.80 -27.08 24.46
CA TRP A 60 -11.08 -26.79 25.11
C TRP A 60 -11.86 -28.05 25.46
N VAL A 61 -11.82 -29.04 24.56
CA VAL A 61 -12.38 -30.37 24.81
C VAL A 61 -11.58 -31.04 25.94
N LEU A 62 -10.25 -31.00 25.87
CA LEU A 62 -9.34 -31.50 26.90
C LEU A 62 -9.59 -30.84 28.26
N LEU A 63 -9.87 -29.53 28.28
CA LEU A 63 -10.22 -28.82 29.52
C LEU A 63 -11.52 -29.35 30.14
N THR A 64 -12.50 -29.72 29.32
CA THR A 64 -13.75 -30.33 29.80
C THR A 64 -13.51 -31.69 30.41
N MET A 65 -12.72 -32.53 29.74
CA MET A 65 -12.30 -33.83 30.25
C MET A 65 -11.50 -33.68 31.56
N PHE A 66 -10.55 -32.75 31.62
CA PHE A 66 -9.73 -32.47 32.80
C PHE A 66 -10.59 -32.02 34.01
N LEU A 67 -11.59 -31.19 33.78
CA LEU A 67 -12.53 -30.72 34.82
C LEU A 67 -13.50 -31.82 35.29
N GLY A 68 -13.47 -33.02 34.70
CA GLY A 68 -14.34 -34.14 35.07
C GLY A 68 -15.70 -34.11 34.39
N GLY A 69 -15.82 -33.50 33.22
CA GLY A 69 -17.03 -33.57 32.40
C GLY A 69 -17.36 -35.01 32.02
N SER A 70 -18.65 -35.35 32.06
CA SER A 70 -19.14 -36.63 31.54
C SER A 70 -18.99 -36.69 30.02
N ASN A 71 -19.06 -37.89 29.42
CA ASN A 71 -18.95 -38.06 27.97
C ASN A 71 -19.99 -37.21 27.21
N VAL A 72 -21.21 -37.11 27.74
CA VAL A 72 -22.26 -36.23 27.23
C VAL A 72 -21.83 -34.76 27.24
N GLU A 73 -21.20 -34.30 28.32
CA GLU A 73 -20.76 -32.91 28.42
C GLU A 73 -19.58 -32.61 27.49
N VAL A 74 -18.64 -33.56 27.35
CA VAL A 74 -17.55 -33.50 26.38
C VAL A 74 -18.11 -33.41 24.96
N LYS A 75 -19.08 -34.26 24.61
CA LYS A 75 -19.77 -34.24 23.31
C LYS A 75 -20.53 -32.94 23.06
N ARG A 76 -21.24 -32.41 24.06
CA ARG A 76 -21.93 -31.11 23.96
C ARG A 76 -20.96 -29.97 23.68
N HIS A 77 -19.79 -29.97 24.30
CA HIS A 77 -18.77 -28.97 24.02
C HIS A 77 -18.18 -29.14 22.62
N ASN A 78 -17.84 -30.37 22.22
CA ASN A 78 -17.43 -30.68 20.85
C ASN A 78 -18.43 -30.13 19.82
N ASP A 79 -19.72 -30.46 19.98
CA ASP A 79 -20.77 -30.06 19.04
C ASP A 79 -20.99 -28.54 19.05
N HIS A 80 -20.85 -27.87 20.20
CA HIS A 80 -20.86 -26.41 20.28
C HIS A 80 -19.78 -25.80 19.37
N ILE A 81 -18.54 -26.33 19.42
CA ILE A 81 -17.43 -25.84 18.59
C ILE A 81 -17.69 -26.13 17.11
N LEU A 82 -18.09 -27.36 16.76
CA LEU A 82 -18.35 -27.77 15.37
C LEU A 82 -19.50 -26.98 14.72
N ASN A 83 -20.50 -26.56 15.52
CA ASN A 83 -21.60 -25.71 15.06
C ASN A 83 -21.22 -24.22 14.98
N GLY A 84 -19.95 -23.87 15.17
CA GLY A 84 -19.43 -22.50 15.04
C GLY A 84 -19.52 -21.67 16.32
N GLY A 85 -19.84 -22.28 17.46
CA GLY A 85 -19.75 -21.65 18.77
C GLY A 85 -18.31 -21.41 19.18
N ASN A 86 -18.06 -20.32 19.91
CA ASN A 86 -16.74 -20.06 20.46
C ASN A 86 -16.46 -21.05 21.62
N ALA A 87 -15.36 -21.79 21.52
CA ALA A 87 -15.02 -22.84 22.49
C ALA A 87 -14.91 -22.32 23.94
N TRP A 88 -14.37 -21.13 24.15
CA TRP A 88 -14.23 -20.53 25.49
C TRP A 88 -15.55 -20.04 26.11
N GLU A 89 -16.62 -19.92 25.32
CA GLU A 89 -17.95 -19.50 25.81
C GLU A 89 -18.78 -20.67 26.32
N PHE A 90 -18.31 -21.91 26.12
CA PHE A 90 -19.03 -23.08 26.61
C PHE A 90 -19.11 -23.05 28.15
N PRO A 91 -20.32 -23.11 28.75
CA PRO A 91 -20.51 -22.84 30.19
C PRO A 91 -19.63 -23.66 31.13
N PHE A 92 -19.35 -24.92 30.79
CA PHE A 92 -18.57 -25.84 31.63
C PHE A 92 -17.11 -25.43 31.81
N VAL A 93 -16.52 -24.77 30.81
CA VAL A 93 -15.10 -24.35 30.81
C VAL A 93 -14.93 -22.85 31.02
N SER A 94 -16.03 -22.10 31.10
CA SER A 94 -16.00 -20.65 31.19
C SER A 94 -15.14 -20.18 32.37
N TYR A 95 -14.25 -19.21 32.11
CA TYR A 95 -13.28 -18.67 33.07
C TYR A 95 -12.27 -19.69 33.64
N LYS A 96 -12.15 -20.88 33.06
CA LYS A 96 -11.13 -21.87 33.42
C LYS A 96 -9.99 -21.87 32.41
N LYS A 97 -8.84 -22.41 32.83
CA LYS A 97 -7.65 -22.60 31.99
C LYS A 97 -7.15 -24.02 32.16
N LEU A 98 -6.58 -24.56 31.09
CA LEU A 98 -5.86 -25.82 31.14
C LEU A 98 -4.64 -25.67 32.09
N PRO A 99 -4.35 -26.68 32.93
CA PRO A 99 -3.25 -26.60 33.90
C PRO A 99 -1.86 -26.70 33.27
N VAL A 100 -1.77 -27.02 31.98
CA VAL A 100 -0.52 -27.20 31.24
C VAL A 100 -0.37 -26.16 30.13
N PRO A 101 0.86 -25.69 29.85
CA PRO A 101 1.12 -24.86 28.68
C PRO A 101 0.92 -25.67 27.39
N THR A 102 0.48 -24.97 26.33
CA THR A 102 0.24 -25.58 25.03
C THR A 102 0.81 -24.75 23.88
N PHE A 103 1.27 -25.39 22.81
CA PHE A 103 1.55 -24.76 21.52
C PHE A 103 0.77 -25.43 20.40
N ASP A 104 0.69 -24.78 19.24
CA ASP A 104 -0.08 -25.24 18.09
C ASP A 104 0.80 -25.22 16.83
N LEU A 105 0.91 -26.36 16.17
CA LEU A 105 1.68 -26.54 14.94
C LEU A 105 0.93 -26.09 13.69
N ARG A 106 -0.28 -25.54 13.83
CA ARG A 106 -0.98 -24.80 12.77
C ARG A 106 -0.69 -23.30 12.82
N ASP A 107 -0.32 -22.77 13.99
CA ASP A 107 -0.03 -21.34 14.15
C ASP A 107 1.05 -20.87 13.18
N ASP A 108 0.88 -19.63 12.70
CA ASP A 108 1.78 -18.92 11.79
C ASP A 108 1.99 -19.59 10.40
N ILE A 109 1.19 -20.60 10.04
CA ILE A 109 1.09 -21.09 8.65
C ILE A 109 0.19 -20.14 7.85
N ALA A 110 0.70 -19.63 6.73
CA ALA A 110 0.00 -18.62 5.92
C ALA A 110 -1.34 -19.12 5.34
N ASP A 111 -1.39 -20.38 4.89
CA ASP A 111 -2.63 -21.00 4.44
C ASP A 111 -3.47 -21.47 5.63
N LYS A 112 -4.45 -20.65 6.01
CA LYS A 112 -5.43 -21.01 7.06
C LYS A 112 -6.29 -22.22 6.66
N GLY A 113 -6.37 -22.57 5.38
CA GLY A 113 -7.13 -23.70 4.88
C GLY A 113 -6.41 -25.04 5.01
N ILE A 114 -5.12 -25.07 5.34
CA ILE A 114 -4.36 -26.33 5.41
C ILE A 114 -4.87 -27.22 6.56
N SER A 115 -5.04 -28.51 6.28
CA SER A 115 -5.41 -29.55 7.27
C SER A 115 -4.27 -30.54 7.44
N LEU A 116 -4.27 -31.28 8.55
CA LEU A 116 -3.29 -32.34 8.80
C LEU A 116 -3.24 -33.34 7.64
N LYS A 117 -4.40 -33.75 7.11
CA LYS A 117 -4.53 -34.62 5.93
C LYS A 117 -3.86 -34.08 4.66
N ALA A 118 -3.86 -32.75 4.49
CA ALA A 118 -3.15 -32.15 3.35
C ALA A 118 -1.64 -32.13 3.59
N ILE A 119 -1.21 -31.96 4.85
CA ILE A 119 0.20 -32.03 5.26
C ILE A 119 0.73 -33.45 5.10
N GLU A 120 -0.02 -34.47 5.52
CA GLU A 120 0.27 -35.88 5.29
C GLU A 120 0.56 -36.14 3.80
N GLY A 121 -0.37 -35.74 2.94
CA GLY A 121 -0.21 -35.84 1.48
C GLY A 121 1.04 -35.12 0.96
N ASN A 122 1.27 -33.88 1.39
CA ASN A 122 2.44 -33.09 0.99
C ASN A 122 3.77 -33.70 1.44
N LEU A 123 3.79 -34.39 2.60
CA LEU A 123 4.94 -35.12 3.14
C LEU A 123 5.11 -36.53 2.56
N GLY A 124 4.23 -36.96 1.65
CA GLY A 124 4.29 -38.30 1.06
C GLY A 124 3.79 -39.41 2.01
N LEU A 125 3.15 -39.05 3.13
CA LEU A 125 2.53 -40.01 4.04
C LEU A 125 1.19 -40.51 3.46
N PRO A 126 0.68 -41.66 3.89
CA PRO A 126 -0.71 -42.02 3.65
C PRO A 126 -1.67 -40.90 4.11
N ILE A 127 -2.85 -40.79 3.50
CA ILE A 127 -3.87 -39.83 3.92
C ILE A 127 -5.03 -40.59 4.54
N VAL A 128 -5.07 -40.65 5.85
CA VAL A 128 -6.03 -41.48 6.59
C VAL A 128 -7.14 -40.59 7.15
N GLU A 129 -8.41 -40.86 6.84
CA GLU A 129 -9.58 -40.30 7.54
C GLU A 129 -10.28 -41.44 8.31
N SER A 130 -10.95 -41.14 9.42
CA SER A 130 -11.68 -42.14 10.20
C SER A 130 -12.74 -42.83 9.34
N SER A 131 -12.77 -44.17 9.38
CA SER A 131 -13.86 -44.96 8.78
C SER A 131 -15.12 -44.92 9.65
N ILE A 132 -14.96 -44.69 10.96
CA ILE A 132 -16.03 -44.67 11.95
C ILE A 132 -16.64 -43.26 12.01
N PRO A 133 -17.94 -43.09 11.73
CA PRO A 133 -18.59 -41.78 11.77
C PRO A 133 -18.66 -41.17 13.17
N PHE A 134 -18.19 -39.92 13.32
CA PHE A 134 -18.23 -39.18 14.59
C PHE A 134 -19.64 -38.82 15.11
N ASN A 135 -20.68 -39.10 14.33
CA ASN A 135 -22.08 -38.84 14.67
C ASN A 135 -22.84 -40.09 15.13
N ILE A 136 -22.14 -41.21 15.38
CA ILE A 136 -22.74 -42.38 16.03
C ILE A 136 -23.37 -41.94 17.36
N ASP A 137 -24.64 -42.33 17.56
CA ASP A 137 -25.50 -41.95 18.70
C ASP A 137 -25.53 -43.00 19.81
N ARG A 138 -24.54 -43.90 19.81
CA ARG A 138 -24.33 -44.97 20.80
C ARG A 138 -22.85 -45.08 21.18
N LYS A 139 -22.58 -45.89 22.21
CA LYS A 139 -21.24 -46.37 22.53
C LYS A 139 -20.60 -47.14 21.38
N LEU A 140 -19.29 -46.95 21.19
CA LEU A 140 -18.47 -47.71 20.25
C LEU A 140 -18.38 -49.19 20.66
N THR A 141 -18.33 -50.10 19.69
CA THR A 141 -17.93 -51.49 19.94
C THR A 141 -16.42 -51.56 20.26
N ALA A 142 -15.95 -52.70 20.75
CA ALA A 142 -14.53 -52.88 21.04
C ALA A 142 -13.67 -52.70 19.77
N GLU A 143 -14.15 -53.21 18.63
CA GLU A 143 -13.46 -53.12 17.34
C GLU A 143 -13.45 -51.68 16.81
N GLU A 144 -14.59 -50.97 16.90
CA GLU A 144 -14.67 -49.56 16.50
C GLU A 144 -13.76 -48.68 17.36
N LEU A 145 -13.71 -48.94 18.67
CA LEU A 145 -12.84 -48.23 19.60
C LEU A 145 -11.36 -48.48 19.29
N ASP A 146 -10.98 -49.73 19.04
CA ASP A 146 -9.60 -50.07 18.68
C ASP A 146 -9.19 -49.38 17.38
N GLU A 147 -10.07 -49.34 16.37
CA GLU A 147 -9.84 -48.63 15.12
C GLU A 147 -9.67 -47.13 15.32
N VAL A 148 -10.55 -46.49 16.11
CA VAL A 148 -10.44 -45.07 16.48
C VAL A 148 -9.13 -44.79 17.21
N ILE A 149 -8.69 -45.67 18.11
CA ILE A 149 -7.40 -45.52 18.80
C ILE A 149 -6.24 -45.58 17.80
N GLN A 150 -6.27 -46.49 16.82
CA GLN A 150 -5.22 -46.54 15.79
C GLN A 150 -5.23 -45.31 14.90
N TYR A 151 -6.41 -44.81 14.52
CA TYR A 151 -6.57 -43.57 13.78
C TYR A 151 -5.98 -42.37 14.54
N CYS A 152 -6.34 -42.20 15.81
CA CYS A 152 -5.83 -41.09 16.63
C CYS A 152 -4.31 -41.20 16.85
N LYS A 153 -3.76 -42.42 17.03
CA LYS A 153 -2.30 -42.64 17.06
C LYS A 153 -1.63 -42.21 15.77
N TYR A 154 -2.25 -42.49 14.62
CA TYR A 154 -1.75 -42.07 13.33
C TYR A 154 -1.72 -40.54 13.20
N ASP A 155 -2.76 -39.84 13.64
CA ASP A 155 -2.83 -38.37 13.62
C ASP A 155 -1.76 -37.73 14.53
N VAL A 156 -1.52 -38.32 15.70
CA VAL A 156 -0.41 -37.94 16.58
C VAL A 156 0.94 -38.13 15.88
N ASP A 157 1.14 -39.26 15.19
CA ASP A 157 2.40 -39.57 14.49
C ASP A 157 2.64 -38.64 13.30
N SER A 158 1.60 -38.35 12.52
CA SER A 158 1.61 -37.34 11.44
C SER A 158 1.92 -35.94 11.99
N THR A 159 1.35 -35.59 13.15
CA THR A 159 1.63 -34.32 13.82
C THR A 159 3.06 -34.27 14.36
N ILE A 160 3.65 -35.38 14.80
CA ILE A 160 5.08 -35.48 15.16
C ILE A 160 5.98 -35.27 13.93
N LYS A 161 5.61 -35.79 12.75
CA LYS A 161 6.35 -35.48 11.51
C LYS A 161 6.36 -33.97 11.25
N LEU A 162 5.22 -33.30 11.37
CA LEU A 162 5.13 -31.85 11.27
C LEU A 162 5.93 -31.12 12.37
N TYR A 163 5.96 -31.64 13.60
CA TYR A 163 6.78 -31.09 14.68
C TYR A 163 8.25 -31.05 14.28
N HIS A 164 8.79 -32.13 13.71
CA HIS A 164 10.17 -32.22 13.26
C HIS A 164 10.46 -31.28 12.08
N GLU A 165 9.55 -31.21 11.09
CA GLU A 165 9.63 -30.25 9.97
C GLU A 165 9.68 -28.79 10.43
N ARG A 166 9.08 -28.49 11.58
CA ARG A 166 9.01 -27.14 12.15
C ARG A 166 9.97 -26.93 13.32
N LYS A 167 10.80 -27.92 13.66
CA LYS A 167 11.57 -27.89 14.90
C LYS A 167 12.57 -26.74 14.93
N GLU A 168 13.48 -26.69 13.96
CA GLU A 168 14.58 -25.71 13.95
C GLU A 168 14.07 -24.27 13.70
N ASP A 169 13.35 -24.08 12.59
CA ASP A 169 12.97 -22.74 12.09
C ASP A 169 11.79 -22.09 12.83
N TYR A 170 11.07 -22.84 13.66
CA TYR A 170 9.87 -22.34 14.34
C TYR A 170 9.87 -22.63 15.84
N ILE A 171 9.97 -23.89 16.26
CA ILE A 171 9.88 -24.24 17.70
C ILE A 171 11.12 -23.75 18.46
N ASP A 172 12.31 -24.18 18.03
CA ASP A 172 13.57 -23.84 18.67
C ASP A 172 13.88 -22.34 18.50
N ALA A 173 13.52 -21.75 17.35
CA ALA A 173 13.58 -20.31 17.12
C ALA A 173 12.73 -19.51 18.13
N LYS A 174 11.48 -19.92 18.40
CA LYS A 174 10.62 -19.26 19.41
C LYS A 174 11.18 -19.38 20.82
N ILE A 175 11.64 -20.57 21.20
CA ILE A 175 12.26 -20.81 22.51
C ILE A 175 13.49 -19.93 22.70
N MET A 176 14.34 -19.86 21.67
CA MET A 176 15.55 -19.05 21.68
C MET A 176 15.24 -17.56 21.82
N VAL A 177 14.26 -17.05 21.08
CA VAL A 177 13.83 -15.64 21.22
C VAL A 177 13.22 -15.39 22.60
N ALA A 178 12.41 -16.31 23.11
CA ALA A 178 11.79 -16.17 24.43
C ALA A 178 12.85 -16.06 25.53
N ASP A 179 13.85 -16.95 25.51
CA ASP A 179 14.97 -16.95 26.45
C ASP A 179 15.77 -15.64 26.41
N MET A 180 16.05 -15.11 25.21
CA MET A 180 16.76 -13.84 25.02
C MET A 180 16.07 -12.62 25.65
N TYR A 181 14.78 -12.69 25.91
CA TYR A 181 13.93 -11.61 26.39
C TYR A 181 13.19 -11.95 27.70
N GLY A 182 13.68 -12.96 28.44
CA GLY A 182 13.14 -13.30 29.77
C GLY A 182 11.72 -13.87 29.74
N VAL A 183 11.26 -14.39 28.60
CA VAL A 183 10.00 -15.12 28.47
C VAL A 183 10.30 -16.61 28.63
N THR A 184 9.51 -17.30 29.46
CA THR A 184 9.72 -18.75 29.67
C THR A 184 9.61 -19.52 28.34
N PRO A 185 10.42 -20.57 28.10
CA PRO A 185 10.34 -21.38 26.88
C PRO A 185 8.93 -21.88 26.54
N SER A 186 8.20 -22.34 27.56
CA SER A 186 6.84 -22.87 27.43
C SER A 186 5.83 -21.81 27.01
N GLU A 187 5.98 -20.58 27.51
CA GLU A 187 5.14 -19.48 27.07
C GLU A 187 5.52 -19.04 25.66
N GLY A 188 6.82 -18.89 25.37
CA GLY A 188 7.32 -18.44 24.07
C GLY A 188 6.82 -19.29 22.89
N VAL A 189 6.92 -20.62 23.01
CA VAL A 189 6.42 -21.56 21.99
C VAL A 189 4.88 -21.55 21.90
N GLY A 190 4.19 -21.24 23.01
CA GLY A 190 2.74 -21.12 23.08
C GLY A 190 2.17 -19.83 22.46
N LEU A 191 2.99 -18.83 22.15
CA LEU A 191 2.56 -17.60 21.49
C LEU A 191 2.66 -17.72 19.97
N THR A 192 1.75 -17.06 19.23
CA THR A 192 1.97 -16.82 17.79
C THR A 192 3.17 -15.90 17.58
N ASN A 193 3.78 -15.89 16.40
CA ASN A 193 4.90 -14.98 16.10
C ASN A 193 4.53 -13.53 16.42
N ALA A 194 3.30 -13.13 16.10
CA ALA A 194 2.82 -11.77 16.35
C ALA A 194 2.68 -11.45 17.84
N LYS A 195 2.21 -12.40 18.66
CA LYS A 195 2.13 -12.22 20.12
C LYS A 195 3.51 -12.25 20.77
N LEU A 196 4.41 -13.12 20.29
CA LEU A 196 5.80 -13.17 20.76
C LEU A 196 6.53 -11.86 20.43
N SER A 197 6.40 -11.34 19.20
CA SER A 197 6.96 -10.03 18.82
C SER A 197 6.45 -8.92 19.72
N ALA A 198 5.16 -8.89 20.02
CA ALA A 198 4.58 -7.88 20.91
C ALA A 198 5.17 -7.96 22.32
N LYS A 199 5.30 -9.18 22.86
CA LYS A 199 5.87 -9.42 24.18
C LYS A 199 7.35 -9.04 24.27
N VAL A 200 8.14 -9.41 23.25
CA VAL A 200 9.56 -9.03 23.11
C VAL A 200 9.76 -7.52 23.10
N LEU A 201 8.78 -6.78 22.58
CA LEU A 201 8.83 -5.32 22.43
C LEU A 201 8.07 -4.56 23.53
N GLY A 202 7.62 -5.25 24.59
CA GLY A 202 6.88 -4.63 25.70
C GLY A 202 5.57 -3.96 25.26
N ALA A 203 4.99 -4.37 24.14
CA ALA A 203 3.86 -3.68 23.54
C ALA A 203 2.55 -3.89 24.31
N LYS A 204 1.67 -2.89 24.30
CA LYS A 204 0.34 -2.95 24.91
C LYS A 204 -0.69 -2.39 23.94
N LEU A 205 -1.80 -3.12 23.72
CA LEU A 205 -2.86 -2.66 22.84
C LEU A 205 -3.42 -1.30 23.28
N VAL A 206 -3.29 -0.30 22.41
CA VAL A 206 -3.93 1.02 22.54
C VAL A 206 -4.94 1.20 21.41
N LYS A 207 -6.18 1.56 21.75
CA LYS A 207 -7.22 1.84 20.74
C LYS A 207 -6.91 3.18 20.07
N ARG A 208 -6.84 3.17 18.73
CA ARG A 208 -6.52 4.36 17.90
C ARG A 208 -7.48 4.47 16.72
N THR A 209 -7.71 5.69 16.24
CA THR A 209 -8.66 6.02 15.15
C THR A 209 -8.04 6.94 14.09
N ASP A 210 -6.74 7.14 14.15
CA ASP A 210 -5.94 8.07 13.34
C ASP A 210 -5.26 7.38 12.15
N GLU A 211 -5.74 6.19 11.73
CA GLU A 211 -5.08 5.39 10.69
C GLU A 211 -4.99 6.07 9.32
N ARG A 212 -5.73 7.18 9.14
CA ARG A 212 -5.76 8.00 7.92
C ARG A 212 -4.89 9.26 8.00
N ASP A 213 -4.31 9.57 9.16
CA ASP A 213 -3.54 10.79 9.38
C ASP A 213 -2.08 10.62 8.90
N TYR A 214 -1.93 10.15 7.65
CA TYR A 214 -0.66 9.91 7.00
C TYR A 214 0.02 11.22 6.55
N ILE A 215 1.32 11.30 6.80
CA ILE A 215 2.20 12.40 6.41
C ILE A 215 3.34 11.82 5.58
N VAL A 216 3.56 12.41 4.41
CA VAL A 216 4.69 12.08 3.54
C VAL A 216 5.98 12.57 4.22
N PRO A 217 7.00 11.72 4.42
CA PRO A 217 8.27 12.14 5.00
C PRO A 217 8.98 13.22 4.17
N ASP A 218 9.67 14.14 4.84
CA ASP A 218 10.38 15.26 4.20
C ASP A 218 11.49 14.81 3.23
N ASN A 219 12.07 13.63 3.46
CA ASN A 219 13.09 13.05 2.60
C ASN A 219 12.50 12.40 1.33
N ILE A 220 11.17 12.29 1.20
CA ILE A 220 10.55 11.88 -0.06
C ILE A 220 10.30 13.13 -0.92
N ASN A 221 11.02 13.23 -2.02
CA ASN A 221 10.82 14.33 -2.95
C ASN A 221 9.52 14.14 -3.75
N VAL A 222 8.50 14.94 -3.43
CA VAL A 222 7.19 14.89 -4.09
C VAL A 222 7.25 15.26 -5.58
N ASP A 223 8.25 16.03 -6.02
CA ASP A 223 8.45 16.40 -7.44
C ASP A 223 8.91 15.21 -8.31
N ASP A 224 9.38 14.15 -7.66
CA ASP A 224 9.71 12.87 -8.28
C ASP A 224 8.52 11.90 -8.26
N ILE A 225 7.36 12.29 -7.76
CA ILE A 225 6.16 11.46 -7.76
C ILE A 225 5.14 11.97 -8.79
N PRO A 226 4.67 11.12 -9.71
CA PRO A 226 3.66 11.54 -10.67
C PRO A 226 2.35 11.94 -9.97
N LEU A 227 1.71 13.01 -10.47
CA LEU A 227 0.50 13.59 -9.87
C LEU A 227 -0.59 12.54 -9.65
N LYS A 228 -0.82 11.63 -10.61
CA LYS A 228 -1.82 10.56 -10.49
C LYS A 228 -1.56 9.59 -9.33
N VAL A 229 -0.29 9.29 -9.07
CA VAL A 229 0.13 8.44 -7.94
C VAL A 229 -0.11 9.19 -6.62
N MET A 230 0.24 10.48 -6.55
CA MET A 230 -0.05 11.32 -5.38
C MET A 230 -1.56 11.48 -5.13
N GLU A 231 -2.36 11.73 -6.17
CA GLU A 231 -3.83 11.80 -6.09
C GLU A 231 -4.42 10.51 -5.52
N PHE A 232 -3.91 9.34 -5.94
CA PHE A 232 -4.34 8.05 -5.39
C PHE A 232 -4.10 7.94 -3.88
N PHE A 233 -2.89 8.25 -3.40
CA PHE A 233 -2.60 8.19 -1.97
C PHE A 233 -3.29 9.31 -1.17
N ASN A 234 -3.53 10.47 -1.78
CA ASN A 234 -4.28 11.57 -1.15
C ASN A 234 -5.74 11.19 -0.85
N GLN A 235 -6.30 10.14 -1.46
CA GLN A 235 -7.62 9.59 -1.08
C GLN A 235 -7.67 9.13 0.38
N ILE A 236 -6.53 8.88 1.05
CA ILE A 236 -6.51 8.55 2.48
C ILE A 236 -7.15 9.66 3.33
N ARG A 237 -7.04 10.91 2.87
CA ARG A 237 -7.57 12.10 3.54
C ARG A 237 -9.08 12.29 3.30
N ASP A 238 -9.65 11.61 2.30
CA ASP A 238 -11.07 11.68 2.00
C ASP A 238 -11.88 10.77 2.94
N LYS A 239 -12.36 11.36 4.03
CA LYS A 239 -13.18 10.68 5.04
C LYS A 239 -14.57 10.25 4.54
N SER A 240 -14.99 10.65 3.33
CA SER A 240 -16.25 10.20 2.74
C SER A 240 -16.18 8.76 2.20
N ILE A 241 -14.97 8.27 1.89
CA ILE A 241 -14.75 6.89 1.42
C ILE A 241 -14.66 5.97 2.65
N PRO A 242 -15.49 4.93 2.80
CA PRO A 242 -15.37 3.98 3.92
C PRO A 242 -14.05 3.19 3.90
N ASP A 243 -13.46 2.88 5.06
CA ASP A 243 -12.19 2.13 5.18
C ASP A 243 -12.21 0.81 4.42
N ILE A 244 -13.31 0.07 4.51
CA ILE A 244 -13.49 -1.22 3.84
C ILE A 244 -13.47 -1.11 2.31
N LYS A 245 -13.88 0.05 1.77
CA LYS A 245 -13.85 0.33 0.34
C LYS A 245 -12.47 0.82 -0.07
N LEU A 246 -11.86 1.68 0.74
CA LEU A 246 -10.54 2.25 0.48
C LEU A 246 -9.46 1.17 0.55
N PHE A 247 -9.28 0.56 1.72
CA PHE A 247 -8.20 -0.38 2.01
C PHE A 247 -8.56 -1.84 1.68
N GLY A 248 -9.84 -2.16 1.53
CA GLY A 248 -10.33 -3.53 1.39
C GLY A 248 -10.61 -4.21 2.73
N SER A 249 -11.04 -5.48 2.66
CA SER A 249 -11.26 -6.37 3.81
C SER A 249 -11.07 -7.83 3.39
N PRO A 250 -11.05 -8.80 4.32
CA PRO A 250 -11.01 -10.21 3.94
C PRO A 250 -12.12 -10.55 2.92
N GLY A 251 -11.71 -10.93 1.71
CA GLY A 251 -12.62 -11.25 0.60
C GLY A 251 -13.06 -10.07 -0.27
N SER A 252 -12.64 -8.83 0.00
CA SER A 252 -12.95 -7.64 -0.79
C SER A 252 -11.71 -6.82 -1.08
N LYS A 253 -11.46 -6.51 -2.36
CA LYS A 253 -10.35 -5.64 -2.76
C LYS A 253 -10.64 -4.18 -2.42
N GLY A 254 -9.61 -3.46 -1.99
CA GLY A 254 -9.64 -2.01 -1.86
C GLY A 254 -9.57 -1.31 -3.22
N VAL A 255 -9.53 0.02 -3.20
CA VAL A 255 -9.30 0.84 -4.40
C VAL A 255 -7.89 0.57 -4.94
N THR A 256 -7.76 0.51 -6.26
CA THR A 256 -6.49 0.37 -6.98
C THR A 256 -6.37 1.45 -8.05
N LEU A 257 -5.14 1.83 -8.36
CA LEU A 257 -4.80 2.67 -9.51
C LEU A 257 -4.01 1.83 -10.51
N ASP A 258 -4.57 1.60 -11.70
CA ASP A 258 -3.89 0.96 -12.83
C ASP A 258 -3.41 2.06 -13.80
N ILE A 259 -2.11 2.11 -14.10
CA ILE A 259 -1.48 3.07 -15.02
C ILE A 259 -0.44 2.39 -15.91
N ILE A 260 -0.02 3.06 -16.97
CA ILE A 260 1.13 2.67 -17.79
C ILE A 260 2.24 3.69 -17.57
N PHE A 261 3.37 3.27 -16.98
CA PHE A 261 4.58 4.08 -16.98
C PHE A 261 5.23 4.02 -18.36
N LYS A 262 5.48 5.19 -18.95
CA LYS A 262 6.22 5.35 -20.22
C LYS A 262 7.60 5.94 -19.95
N THR A 263 8.63 5.19 -20.33
CA THR A 263 10.02 5.66 -20.41
C THR A 263 10.35 6.03 -21.86
N SER A 264 11.57 6.50 -22.12
CA SER A 264 12.03 6.77 -23.48
C SER A 264 12.24 5.50 -24.31
N TYR A 265 12.41 4.34 -23.66
CA TYR A 265 12.68 3.07 -24.31
C TYR A 265 11.45 2.15 -24.40
N GLY A 266 10.58 2.18 -23.38
CA GLY A 266 9.48 1.25 -23.29
C GLY A 266 8.36 1.69 -22.36
N SER A 267 7.44 0.76 -22.10
CA SER A 267 6.35 0.97 -21.16
C SER A 267 6.17 -0.21 -20.22
N CYS A 268 5.72 0.07 -19.00
CA CYS A 268 5.44 -0.93 -17.99
C CYS A 268 4.05 -0.66 -17.38
N PRO A 269 3.10 -1.61 -17.45
CA PRO A 269 1.83 -1.49 -16.74
C PRO A 269 2.08 -1.65 -15.24
N VAL A 270 1.55 -0.73 -14.44
CA VAL A 270 1.74 -0.67 -12.99
C VAL A 270 0.39 -0.53 -12.29
N THR A 271 0.18 -1.35 -11.27
CA THR A 271 -0.96 -1.28 -10.36
C THR A 271 -0.47 -0.83 -8.98
N TYR A 272 -0.97 0.30 -8.49
CA TYR A 272 -0.86 0.72 -7.10
C TYR A 272 -2.07 0.24 -6.31
N ALA A 273 -1.82 -0.30 -5.12
CA ALA A 273 -2.83 -0.67 -4.13
C ALA A 273 -2.37 -0.26 -2.73
N TRP A 274 -3.29 -0.23 -1.77
CA TRP A 274 -2.96 0.12 -0.37
C TRP A 274 -2.04 -0.88 0.34
N GLY A 275 -1.80 -2.04 -0.27
CA GLY A 275 -0.88 -3.06 0.23
C GLY A 275 0.46 -3.11 -0.51
N GLY A 276 0.65 -2.35 -1.60
CA GLY A 276 1.88 -2.39 -2.40
C GLY A 276 1.68 -1.99 -3.86
N VAL A 277 2.80 -1.76 -4.53
CA VAL A 277 2.90 -1.48 -5.97
C VAL A 277 3.44 -2.71 -6.70
N HIS A 278 2.83 -3.01 -7.86
CA HIS A 278 3.26 -4.09 -8.75
C HIS A 278 3.21 -3.62 -10.20
N GLY A 279 4.32 -3.76 -10.93
CA GLY A 279 4.39 -3.54 -12.36
C GLY A 279 5.19 -4.63 -13.04
N ALA A 280 4.76 -5.08 -14.21
CA ALA A 280 5.52 -6.09 -14.94
C ALA A 280 5.12 -6.11 -16.41
N LYS A 281 6.12 -6.27 -17.28
CA LYS A 281 5.87 -6.65 -18.66
C LYS A 281 5.36 -8.10 -18.70
N PRO A 282 4.18 -8.36 -19.27
CA PRO A 282 3.65 -9.70 -19.36
C PRO A 282 4.38 -10.50 -20.44
N CYS A 283 4.72 -11.74 -20.14
CA CYS A 283 5.27 -12.73 -21.08
C CYS A 283 6.45 -12.18 -21.89
N VAL A 284 7.52 -11.80 -21.19
CA VAL A 284 8.74 -11.27 -21.78
C VAL A 284 9.92 -12.18 -21.49
N THR A 285 10.79 -12.36 -22.49
CA THR A 285 12.14 -12.89 -22.31
C THR A 285 13.12 -11.79 -22.67
N VAL A 286 14.04 -11.49 -21.77
CA VAL A 286 15.10 -10.49 -21.98
C VAL A 286 16.44 -11.19 -21.78
N GLU A 287 17.36 -10.99 -22.70
CA GLU A 287 18.73 -11.51 -22.64
C GLU A 287 19.69 -10.33 -22.65
N GLU A 288 20.81 -10.43 -21.93
CA GLU A 288 21.90 -9.47 -22.06
C GLU A 288 22.58 -9.60 -23.42
N ASP A 289 23.19 -8.51 -23.89
CA ASP A 289 23.99 -8.52 -25.11
C ASP A 289 25.25 -7.66 -24.95
N LYS A 290 25.95 -7.42 -26.06
CA LYS A 290 27.19 -6.62 -26.07
C LYS A 290 26.99 -5.19 -25.57
N ASP A 291 25.79 -4.63 -25.71
CA ASP A 291 25.49 -3.23 -25.43
C ASP A 291 24.63 -3.06 -24.18
N ARG A 292 23.89 -4.10 -23.75
CA ARG A 292 22.89 -4.02 -22.67
C ARG A 292 23.07 -5.11 -21.61
N VAL A 293 22.66 -4.77 -20.38
CA VAL A 293 22.63 -5.68 -19.20
C VAL A 293 21.24 -5.72 -18.58
N ILE A 294 21.01 -6.74 -17.74
CA ILE A 294 19.80 -6.87 -16.92
C ILE A 294 20.19 -6.81 -15.45
N ILE A 295 19.64 -5.82 -14.76
CA ILE A 295 19.95 -5.54 -13.35
C ILE A 295 18.66 -5.67 -12.54
N ASN A 296 18.72 -6.45 -11.47
CA ASN A 296 17.69 -6.51 -10.44
C ASN A 296 18.24 -5.91 -9.14
N GLN A 297 17.44 -5.04 -8.53
CA GLN A 297 17.81 -4.23 -7.39
C GLN A 297 16.68 -4.36 -6.37
N ASP A 298 16.91 -5.06 -5.26
CA ASP A 298 15.94 -5.31 -4.19
C ASP A 298 16.38 -4.62 -2.89
N VAL A 299 15.44 -4.03 -2.16
CA VAL A 299 15.68 -3.41 -0.85
C VAL A 299 15.88 -4.50 0.20
N ALA A 300 17.06 -4.52 0.81
CA ALA A 300 17.37 -5.43 1.89
C ALA A 300 16.48 -5.13 3.10
N SER A 301 15.66 -6.10 3.52
CA SER A 301 14.79 -5.99 4.70
C SER A 301 13.93 -4.71 4.71
N LEU A 302 13.22 -4.44 3.61
CA LEU A 302 12.41 -3.23 3.39
C LEU A 302 11.59 -2.80 4.62
N TYR A 303 10.70 -3.67 5.12
CA TYR A 303 9.76 -3.30 6.19
C TYR A 303 10.48 -2.93 7.49
N PRO A 304 11.42 -3.74 8.03
CA PRO A 304 12.24 -3.35 9.17
C PRO A 304 12.92 -1.98 9.03
N ASN A 305 13.62 -1.77 7.91
CA ASN A 305 14.35 -0.53 7.68
C ASN A 305 13.40 0.66 7.53
N SER A 306 12.25 0.48 6.87
CA SER A 306 11.26 1.54 6.67
C SER A 306 10.67 2.02 7.99
N MET A 307 10.34 1.09 8.89
CA MET A 307 9.84 1.41 10.23
C MET A 307 10.84 2.21 11.05
N ILE A 308 12.14 1.91 10.93
CA ILE A 308 13.20 2.62 11.64
C ILE A 308 13.47 3.98 10.99
N ASN A 309 13.77 3.99 9.69
CA ASN A 309 14.27 5.17 8.97
C ASN A 309 13.25 6.29 8.85
N PHE A 310 11.97 5.96 8.72
CA PHE A 310 10.89 6.94 8.58
C PHE A 310 10.08 7.14 9.88
N GLY A 311 10.48 6.51 11.00
CA GLY A 311 9.82 6.69 12.29
C GLY A 311 8.41 6.08 12.38
N TYR A 312 8.19 4.94 11.72
CA TYR A 312 6.91 4.21 11.72
C TYR A 312 6.93 2.93 12.55
N CYS A 313 7.74 2.88 13.60
CA CYS A 313 7.59 1.86 14.63
C CYS A 313 6.24 2.04 15.34
N SER A 314 5.63 0.93 15.79
CA SER A 314 4.35 0.99 16.49
C SER A 314 4.46 1.84 17.75
N ARG A 315 3.54 2.80 17.92
CA ARG A 315 3.42 3.63 19.13
C ARG A 315 2.84 2.87 20.31
N SER A 316 2.54 1.58 20.13
CA SER A 316 2.07 0.69 21.18
C SER A 316 3.22 -0.06 21.87
N MET A 317 4.45 0.01 21.34
CA MET A 317 5.66 -0.47 22.00
C MET A 317 6.01 0.40 23.22
N GLU A 318 6.71 -0.16 24.21
CA GLU A 318 7.15 0.59 25.39
C GLU A 318 8.16 1.70 25.03
N ASP A 319 9.05 1.41 24.09
CA ASP A 319 9.99 2.36 23.49
C ASP A 319 10.13 2.07 21.98
N ALA A 320 10.12 3.12 21.15
CA ALA A 320 10.37 3.01 19.71
C ALA A 320 11.79 2.49 19.41
N GLY A 321 12.76 2.80 20.28
CA GLY A 321 14.13 2.30 20.20
C GLY A 321 14.26 0.78 20.43
N ALA A 322 13.24 0.14 21.01
CA ALA A 322 13.24 -1.31 21.25
C ALA A 322 13.30 -2.10 19.93
N TYR A 323 12.56 -1.66 18.91
CA TYR A 323 12.59 -2.31 17.60
C TYR A 323 13.94 -2.12 16.89
N GLU A 324 14.50 -0.91 16.93
CA GLU A 324 15.83 -0.65 16.39
C GLU A 324 16.90 -1.51 17.07
N THR A 325 16.83 -1.64 18.40
CA THR A 325 17.72 -2.50 19.19
C THR A 325 17.60 -3.97 18.78
N LEU A 326 16.37 -4.47 18.59
CA LEU A 326 16.11 -5.83 18.12
C LEU A 326 16.75 -6.08 16.74
N VAL A 327 16.59 -5.14 15.80
CA VAL A 327 17.21 -5.23 14.46
C VAL A 327 18.73 -5.18 14.54
N LYS A 328 19.32 -4.25 15.31
CA LYS A 328 20.77 -4.16 15.54
C LYS A 328 21.34 -5.43 16.14
N ARG A 329 20.65 -6.03 17.13
CA ARG A 329 21.08 -7.30 17.75
C ARG A 329 21.13 -8.44 16.72
N ARG A 330 20.11 -8.55 15.86
CA ARG A 330 20.11 -9.52 14.76
C ARG A 330 21.27 -9.31 13.79
N LEU A 331 21.53 -8.06 13.39
CA LEU A 331 22.64 -7.73 12.50
C LEU A 331 24.00 -8.02 13.16
N GLY A 332 24.12 -7.79 14.47
CA GLY A 332 25.29 -8.17 15.27
C GLY A 332 25.58 -9.67 15.19
N TYR A 333 24.57 -10.52 15.39
CA TYR A 333 24.73 -11.98 15.26
C TYR A 333 25.10 -12.40 13.84
N LYS A 334 24.51 -11.78 12.80
CA LYS A 334 24.93 -12.01 11.41
C LYS A 334 26.42 -11.72 11.20
N LYS A 335 26.91 -10.59 11.72
CA LYS A 335 28.33 -10.18 11.60
C LYS A 335 29.27 -11.14 12.36
N GLN A 336 28.82 -11.69 13.48
CA GLN A 336 29.56 -12.67 14.27
C GLN A 336 29.51 -14.09 13.69
N GLY A 337 28.70 -14.34 12.64
CA GLY A 337 28.50 -15.67 12.08
C GLY A 337 27.53 -16.57 12.86
N ASP A 338 26.84 -16.04 13.87
CA ASP A 338 25.83 -16.78 14.63
C ASP A 338 24.51 -16.85 13.85
N ARG A 339 24.46 -17.83 12.95
CA ARG A 339 23.31 -18.07 12.07
C ARG A 339 22.05 -18.43 12.85
N GLN A 340 22.17 -19.18 13.93
CA GLN A 340 21.03 -19.68 14.70
C GLN A 340 20.28 -18.52 15.37
N ARG A 341 21.00 -17.66 16.11
CA ARG A 341 20.38 -16.48 16.77
C ARG A 341 19.88 -15.46 15.77
N ALA A 342 20.61 -15.25 14.68
CA ALA A 342 20.18 -14.34 13.61
C ALA A 342 18.90 -14.80 12.89
N SER A 343 18.75 -16.10 12.64
CA SER A 343 17.54 -16.70 12.07
C SER A 343 16.38 -16.64 13.04
N ALA A 344 16.60 -16.95 14.33
CA ALA A 344 15.58 -16.86 15.36
C ALA A 344 15.02 -15.43 15.49
N LEU A 345 15.87 -14.40 15.54
CA LEU A 345 15.39 -13.01 15.61
C LEU A 345 14.74 -12.53 14.30
N LYS A 346 15.07 -13.13 13.14
CA LYS A 346 14.40 -12.80 11.86
C LYS A 346 12.89 -13.02 11.95
N LEU A 347 12.47 -14.06 12.66
CA LEU A 347 11.06 -14.43 12.85
C LEU A 347 10.26 -13.29 13.49
N VAL A 348 10.73 -12.74 14.61
CA VAL A 348 10.04 -11.63 15.28
C VAL A 348 10.17 -10.32 14.50
N VAL A 349 11.35 -10.01 13.96
CA VAL A 349 11.62 -8.78 13.18
C VAL A 349 10.68 -8.64 11.99
N ASN A 350 10.48 -9.72 11.23
CA ASN A 350 9.63 -9.73 10.05
C ASN A 350 8.13 -9.74 10.39
N THR A 351 7.76 -10.17 11.59
CA THR A 351 6.35 -10.27 11.98
C THR A 351 5.77 -8.94 12.47
N VAL A 352 6.60 -8.03 13.00
CA VAL A 352 6.15 -6.76 13.59
C VAL A 352 5.24 -5.97 12.65
N TYR A 353 5.65 -5.76 11.41
CA TYR A 353 4.85 -4.98 10.44
C TYR A 353 3.42 -5.54 10.28
N GLY A 354 3.28 -6.86 10.06
CA GLY A 354 1.97 -7.49 9.94
C GLY A 354 1.15 -7.43 11.24
N ALA A 355 1.82 -7.49 12.39
CA ALA A 355 1.19 -7.35 13.70
C ALA A 355 0.60 -5.95 13.93
N MET A 356 1.23 -4.88 13.41
CA MET A 356 0.70 -3.50 13.52
C MET A 356 -0.64 -3.32 12.80
N LEU A 357 -0.88 -4.07 11.73
CA LEU A 357 -2.15 -4.03 10.98
C LEU A 357 -3.26 -4.88 11.62
N ASN A 358 -2.92 -5.79 12.54
CA ASN A 358 -3.88 -6.64 13.21
C ASN A 358 -4.46 -5.95 14.46
N GLN A 359 -5.73 -5.54 14.39
CA GLN A 359 -6.42 -4.81 15.47
C GLN A 359 -6.50 -5.52 16.82
N TYR A 360 -6.25 -6.84 16.86
CA TYR A 360 -6.32 -7.65 18.08
C TYR A 360 -4.94 -7.94 18.69
N ASN A 361 -3.85 -7.45 18.09
CA ASN A 361 -2.49 -7.65 18.59
C ASN A 361 -2.04 -6.45 19.43
N ASP A 362 -1.20 -6.66 20.44
CA ASP A 362 -0.71 -5.57 21.29
C ASP A 362 0.19 -4.55 20.54
N LEU A 363 0.76 -4.93 19.39
CA LEU A 363 1.47 -4.02 18.48
C LEU A 363 0.54 -3.20 17.58
N ALA A 364 -0.79 -3.40 17.64
CA ALA A 364 -1.74 -2.76 16.73
C ALA A 364 -1.53 -1.24 16.69
N ASP A 365 -1.19 -0.76 15.49
CA ASP A 365 -1.03 0.64 15.16
C ASP A 365 -1.18 0.77 13.64
N ARG A 366 -2.43 0.88 13.18
CA ARG A 366 -2.74 0.90 11.75
C ARG A 366 -2.19 2.16 11.07
N TRP A 367 -2.09 3.29 11.78
CA TRP A 367 -1.40 4.48 11.25
C TRP A 367 0.04 4.14 10.87
N ALA A 368 0.81 3.53 11.77
CA ALA A 368 2.18 3.12 11.49
C ALA A 368 2.24 2.11 10.33
N GLY A 369 1.38 1.09 10.35
CA GLY A 369 1.36 0.05 9.31
C GLY A 369 1.01 0.58 7.92
N ARG A 370 0.03 1.48 7.81
CA ARG A 370 -0.34 2.12 6.54
C ARG A 370 0.75 3.08 6.07
N SER A 371 1.35 3.83 6.99
CA SER A 371 2.44 4.78 6.68
C SER A 371 3.64 4.07 6.07
N VAL A 372 4.04 2.91 6.62
CA VAL A 372 5.09 2.06 6.04
C VAL A 372 4.75 1.68 4.59
N CYS A 373 3.54 1.17 4.33
CA CYS A 373 3.14 0.76 2.97
C CYS A 373 3.14 1.90 1.96
N ILE A 374 2.62 3.06 2.35
CA ILE A 374 2.47 4.19 1.46
C ILE A 374 3.85 4.80 1.19
N THR A 375 4.63 5.05 2.22
CA THR A 375 5.98 5.62 2.09
C THR A 375 6.90 4.71 1.29
N ASN A 376 6.86 3.39 1.47
CA ASN A 376 7.67 2.48 0.64
C ASN A 376 7.30 2.55 -0.83
N GLN A 377 6.01 2.64 -1.15
CA GLN A 377 5.56 2.81 -2.53
C GLN A 377 6.04 4.14 -3.11
N LEU A 378 5.91 5.24 -2.37
CA LEU A 378 6.40 6.55 -2.81
C LEU A 378 7.92 6.57 -2.98
N ALA A 379 8.68 5.95 -2.06
CA ALA A 379 10.13 5.82 -2.17
C ALA A 379 10.53 5.05 -3.43
N MET A 380 9.89 3.92 -3.73
CA MET A 380 10.13 3.17 -4.96
C MET A 380 9.72 3.96 -6.21
N THR A 381 8.59 4.66 -6.18
CA THR A 381 8.17 5.54 -7.30
C THR A 381 9.20 6.64 -7.56
N MET A 382 9.74 7.27 -6.52
CA MET A 382 10.81 8.27 -6.62
C MET A 382 12.05 7.68 -7.31
N LEU A 383 12.48 6.47 -6.94
CA LEU A 383 13.61 5.79 -7.60
C LEU A 383 13.33 5.53 -9.08
N ILE A 384 12.16 4.96 -9.40
CA ILE A 384 11.73 4.64 -10.77
C ILE A 384 11.73 5.88 -11.66
N VAL A 385 11.18 6.99 -11.16
CA VAL A 385 11.12 8.26 -11.91
C VAL A 385 12.50 8.86 -12.09
N ARG A 386 13.34 8.89 -11.06
CA ARG A 386 14.71 9.41 -11.18
C ARG A 386 15.55 8.62 -12.18
N LEU A 387 15.51 7.29 -12.09
CA LEU A 387 16.15 6.41 -13.07
C LEU A 387 15.63 6.67 -14.48
N SER A 388 14.31 6.75 -14.67
CA SER A 388 13.72 7.00 -15.99
C SER A 388 14.04 8.39 -16.55
N ARG A 389 14.27 9.40 -15.71
CA ARG A 389 14.66 10.76 -16.13
C ARG A 389 16.12 10.81 -16.57
N ALA A 390 17.00 10.13 -15.87
CA ALA A 390 18.45 10.20 -16.12
C ALA A 390 18.95 9.18 -17.14
N CYS A 391 18.44 7.95 -17.12
CA CYS A 391 18.87 6.86 -17.98
C CYS A 391 17.90 6.73 -19.16
N LYS A 392 18.29 7.20 -20.36
CA LYS A 392 17.40 7.22 -21.53
C LYS A 392 17.13 5.83 -22.09
N SER A 393 18.06 4.90 -21.87
CA SER A 393 17.99 3.53 -22.39
C SER A 393 17.27 2.55 -21.45
N ILE A 394 16.78 3.01 -20.29
CA ILE A 394 16.22 2.14 -19.26
C ILE A 394 14.84 1.60 -19.63
N ASP A 395 14.67 0.31 -19.38
CA ASP A 395 13.45 -0.42 -19.65
C ASP A 395 13.06 -1.31 -18.47
N PHE A 396 11.99 -0.95 -17.75
CA PHE A 396 11.54 -1.70 -16.59
C PHE A 396 10.83 -3.00 -16.99
N ILE A 397 11.35 -4.12 -16.48
CA ILE A 397 10.84 -5.48 -16.71
C ILE A 397 9.87 -5.86 -15.59
N ASN A 398 10.26 -5.58 -14.33
CA ASN A 398 9.51 -5.91 -13.13
C ASN A 398 9.66 -4.78 -12.09
N ILE A 399 8.57 -4.43 -11.43
CA ILE A 399 8.49 -3.45 -10.35
C ILE A 399 7.69 -4.10 -9.24
N ASN A 400 8.29 -4.21 -8.06
CA ASN A 400 7.64 -4.62 -6.83
C ASN A 400 7.75 -3.51 -5.79
N THR A 401 7.10 -3.72 -4.65
CA THR A 401 7.16 -2.77 -3.52
C THR A 401 8.55 -2.73 -2.87
N ASP A 402 9.32 -3.79 -3.06
CA ASP A 402 10.66 -4.00 -2.50
C ASP A 402 11.78 -4.02 -3.53
N GLY A 403 11.51 -3.84 -4.83
CA GLY A 403 12.58 -3.88 -5.81
C GLY A 403 12.16 -3.62 -7.24
N ILE A 404 13.16 -3.42 -8.09
CA ILE A 404 13.02 -3.14 -9.51
C ILE A 404 13.99 -4.01 -10.32
N MET A 405 13.51 -4.47 -11.46
CA MET A 405 14.30 -5.18 -12.46
C MET A 405 14.16 -4.45 -13.79
N PHE A 406 15.29 -4.13 -14.41
CA PHE A 406 15.32 -3.39 -15.66
C PHE A 406 16.47 -3.83 -16.56
N SER A 407 16.30 -3.60 -17.86
CA SER A 407 17.39 -3.65 -18.83
C SER A 407 17.86 -2.23 -19.13
N ILE A 408 19.18 -2.06 -19.32
CA ILE A 408 19.80 -0.76 -19.56
C ILE A 408 21.07 -0.92 -20.43
N ASP A 409 21.45 0.11 -21.19
CA ASP A 409 22.73 0.14 -21.89
C ASP A 409 23.89 0.10 -20.87
N ARG A 410 24.94 -0.67 -21.16
CA ARG A 410 26.16 -0.79 -20.34
C ARG A 410 26.79 0.57 -20.00
N LYS A 411 26.71 1.54 -20.92
CA LYS A 411 27.21 2.91 -20.72
C LYS A 411 26.45 3.74 -19.68
N GLU A 412 25.20 3.37 -19.37
CA GLU A 412 24.36 4.07 -18.38
C GLU A 412 24.32 3.34 -17.02
N VAL A 413 25.04 2.20 -16.87
CA VAL A 413 25.07 1.41 -15.63
C VAL A 413 25.64 2.22 -14.47
N ASP A 414 26.81 2.84 -14.63
CA ASP A 414 27.43 3.67 -13.59
C ASP A 414 26.53 4.84 -13.16
N LEU A 415 25.80 5.44 -14.12
CA LEU A 415 24.82 6.48 -13.84
C LEU A 415 23.64 5.94 -13.03
N SER A 416 23.11 4.77 -13.41
CA SER A 416 22.02 4.12 -12.67
C SER A 416 22.43 3.77 -11.23
N GLU A 417 23.65 3.28 -11.03
CA GLU A 417 24.20 2.96 -9.71
C GLU A 417 24.37 4.21 -8.85
N LYS A 418 24.83 5.32 -9.44
CA LYS A 418 24.90 6.59 -8.73
C LYS A 418 23.53 7.06 -8.25
N ILE A 419 22.49 6.94 -9.08
CA ILE A 419 21.11 7.32 -8.70
C ILE A 419 20.58 6.41 -7.60
N VAL A 420 20.83 5.11 -7.68
CA VAL A 420 20.47 4.16 -6.62
C VAL A 420 21.19 4.53 -5.33
N ALA A 421 22.49 4.85 -5.37
CA ALA A 421 23.26 5.27 -4.21
C ALA A 421 22.72 6.56 -3.58
N GLU A 422 22.44 7.60 -4.37
CA GLU A 422 21.80 8.84 -3.89
C GLU A 422 20.42 8.57 -3.27
N TRP A 423 19.64 7.67 -3.87
CA TRP A 423 18.35 7.25 -3.32
C TRP A 423 18.50 6.49 -1.99
N CYS A 424 19.49 5.61 -1.88
CA CYS A 424 19.84 4.93 -0.63
C CYS A 424 20.27 5.93 0.45
N GLU A 425 21.02 6.98 0.10
CA GLU A 425 21.41 8.02 1.05
C GLU A 425 20.21 8.82 1.56
N ILE A 426 19.22 9.10 0.70
CA ILE A 426 18.00 9.83 1.05
C ILE A 426 17.08 8.98 1.94
N THR A 427 16.85 7.73 1.54
CA THR A 427 15.89 6.81 2.20
C THR A 427 16.50 6.03 3.37
N LYS A 428 17.84 6.02 3.48
CA LYS A 428 18.63 5.18 4.38
C LYS A 428 18.42 3.68 4.17
N PHE A 429 17.95 3.29 2.99
CA PHE A 429 17.84 1.89 2.59
C PHE A 429 19.16 1.33 2.07
N GLU A 430 19.25 0.01 2.12
CA GLU A 430 20.32 -0.76 1.49
C GLU A 430 19.72 -1.57 0.33
N MET A 431 20.41 -1.59 -0.80
CA MET A 431 20.01 -2.33 -2.00
C MET A 431 20.91 -3.54 -2.22
N GLU A 432 20.29 -4.68 -2.51
CA GLU A 432 20.94 -5.90 -2.99
C GLU A 432 20.80 -5.97 -4.51
N ARG A 433 21.94 -6.08 -5.20
CA ARG A 433 22.00 -6.22 -6.65
C ARG A 433 22.16 -7.68 -7.06
N ASP A 434 21.37 -8.10 -8.03
CA ASP A 434 21.62 -9.28 -8.84
C ASP A 434 21.75 -8.90 -10.31
N ASP A 435 22.82 -9.38 -10.94
CA ASP A 435 22.99 -9.30 -12.39
C ASP A 435 22.49 -10.60 -13.04
N PHE A 436 21.64 -10.44 -14.05
CA PHE A 436 21.11 -11.55 -14.82
C PHE A 436 21.59 -11.47 -16.27
N VAL A 437 21.95 -12.62 -16.83
CA VAL A 437 22.24 -12.76 -18.26
C VAL A 437 20.96 -13.02 -19.06
N LYS A 438 19.94 -13.57 -18.40
CA LYS A 438 18.64 -13.83 -19.01
C LYS A 438 17.53 -13.81 -17.96
N VAL A 439 16.39 -13.21 -18.31
CA VAL A 439 15.17 -13.22 -17.51
C VAL A 439 14.02 -13.71 -18.37
N ILE A 440 13.27 -14.70 -17.86
CA ILE A 440 12.08 -15.25 -18.49
C ILE A 440 10.91 -15.00 -17.56
N GLN A 441 9.97 -14.14 -17.95
CA GLN A 441 8.91 -13.64 -17.08
C GLN A 441 7.53 -13.81 -17.72
N LYS A 442 6.61 -14.44 -16.99
CA LYS A 442 5.19 -14.49 -17.33
C LYS A 442 4.45 -13.26 -16.80
N ASP A 443 4.63 -12.95 -15.52
CA ASP A 443 4.03 -11.79 -14.84
C ASP A 443 4.85 -11.41 -13.60
N VAL A 444 4.40 -10.40 -12.86
CA VAL A 444 5.10 -9.84 -11.68
C VAL A 444 5.53 -10.90 -10.65
N ASN A 445 4.73 -11.97 -10.51
CA ASN A 445 4.95 -13.03 -9.52
C ASN A 445 5.48 -14.32 -10.13
N ASN A 446 5.75 -14.39 -11.43
CA ASN A 446 6.16 -15.61 -12.13
C ASN A 446 7.32 -15.33 -13.09
N TYR A 447 8.56 -15.56 -12.63
CA TYR A 447 9.77 -15.36 -13.44
C TYR A 447 10.93 -16.30 -13.05
N ILE A 448 11.89 -16.42 -13.97
CA ILE A 448 13.19 -17.08 -13.79
C ILE A 448 14.29 -16.07 -14.18
N GLY A 449 15.22 -15.78 -13.27
CA GLY A 449 16.41 -14.96 -13.54
C GLY A 449 17.67 -15.81 -13.51
N ILE A 450 18.40 -15.87 -14.62
CA ILE A 450 19.59 -16.70 -14.83
C ILE A 450 20.84 -15.82 -14.73
N LYS A 451 21.84 -16.26 -13.97
CA LYS A 451 23.11 -15.58 -13.74
C LYS A 451 24.20 -16.11 -14.67
N ALA A 452 25.32 -15.37 -14.75
CA ALA A 452 26.44 -15.71 -15.63
C ALA A 452 27.14 -17.04 -15.28
N ASP A 453 27.06 -17.46 -14.01
CA ASP A 453 27.59 -18.74 -13.53
C ASP A 453 26.67 -19.94 -13.82
N GLY A 454 25.53 -19.71 -14.49
CA GLY A 454 24.51 -20.72 -14.78
C GLY A 454 23.54 -20.98 -13.64
N THR A 455 23.74 -20.40 -12.45
CA THR A 455 22.75 -20.47 -11.38
C THR A 455 21.54 -19.59 -11.71
N PHE A 456 20.37 -19.92 -11.17
CA PHE A 456 19.16 -19.15 -11.43
C PHE A 456 18.26 -19.05 -10.20
N LYS A 457 17.45 -17.99 -10.18
CA LYS A 457 16.41 -17.74 -9.17
C LYS A 457 15.04 -17.90 -9.80
N THR A 458 14.13 -18.60 -9.12
CA THR A 458 12.73 -18.74 -9.54
C THR A 458 11.78 -18.05 -8.55
N LYS A 459 10.75 -17.39 -9.07
CA LYS A 459 9.65 -16.84 -8.28
C LYS A 459 8.34 -17.24 -8.94
N GLY A 460 7.39 -17.76 -8.17
CA GLY A 460 6.01 -17.97 -8.64
C GLY A 460 5.47 -19.38 -8.60
N GLY A 461 4.15 -19.47 -8.72
CA GLY A 461 3.38 -20.71 -8.58
C GLY A 461 3.58 -21.72 -9.70
N PHE A 462 4.32 -21.41 -10.76
CA PHE A 462 4.61 -22.34 -11.85
C PHE A 462 6.04 -22.90 -11.83
N VAL A 463 6.95 -22.28 -11.08
CA VAL A 463 8.40 -22.55 -11.17
C VAL A 463 9.07 -22.72 -9.80
N SER A 464 8.42 -22.34 -8.70
CA SER A 464 9.03 -22.36 -7.36
C SER A 464 9.31 -23.77 -6.81
N LEU A 465 8.46 -24.75 -7.10
CA LEU A 465 8.60 -26.14 -6.64
C LEU A 465 9.47 -27.02 -7.55
N TYR A 466 10.34 -26.43 -8.40
CA TYR A 466 11.16 -27.20 -9.35
C TYR A 466 12.14 -28.17 -8.67
N ASN A 467 12.54 -27.87 -7.43
CA ASN A 467 13.36 -28.73 -6.57
C ASN A 467 12.53 -29.59 -5.60
N GLY A 468 11.21 -29.67 -5.78
CA GLY A 468 10.29 -30.33 -4.85
C GLY A 468 9.56 -29.36 -3.93
N GLY A 469 8.53 -29.87 -3.26
CA GLY A 469 7.73 -29.16 -2.28
C GLY A 469 8.15 -29.37 -0.83
N ASN A 470 7.30 -28.91 0.08
CA ASN A 470 7.44 -29.11 1.52
C ASN A 470 6.06 -29.40 2.15
N PHE A 471 5.99 -29.51 3.48
CA PHE A 471 4.74 -29.78 4.21
C PHE A 471 3.56 -28.86 3.86
N LYS A 472 3.82 -27.63 3.36
CA LYS A 472 2.79 -26.67 2.97
C LYS A 472 2.22 -26.96 1.59
N THR A 473 3.07 -27.37 0.65
CA THR A 473 2.67 -27.67 -0.73
C THR A 473 3.72 -28.54 -1.41
N ASN A 474 3.28 -29.66 -1.98
CA ASN A 474 4.10 -30.55 -2.81
C ASN A 474 3.28 -31.16 -3.95
N SER A 475 2.29 -30.44 -4.45
CA SER A 475 1.48 -30.88 -5.59
C SER A 475 2.16 -30.52 -6.91
N LEU A 476 2.22 -31.48 -7.85
CA LEU A 476 2.64 -31.29 -9.23
C LEU A 476 4.05 -30.68 -9.38
N SER A 477 4.97 -30.99 -8.46
CA SER A 477 6.35 -30.45 -8.50
C SER A 477 7.10 -30.88 -9.76
N ILE A 478 6.76 -32.02 -10.36
CA ILE A 478 7.30 -32.44 -11.67
C ILE A 478 6.98 -31.45 -12.78
N ILE A 479 5.80 -30.82 -12.74
CA ILE A 479 5.40 -29.82 -13.74
C ILE A 479 6.27 -28.57 -13.61
N HIS A 480 6.58 -28.15 -12.38
CA HIS A 480 7.46 -27.01 -12.13
C HIS A 480 8.86 -27.32 -12.64
N LYS A 481 9.36 -28.53 -12.37
CA LYS A 481 10.65 -28.99 -12.89
C LYS A 481 10.68 -29.00 -14.42
N ALA A 482 9.66 -29.55 -15.08
CA ALA A 482 9.58 -29.60 -16.55
C ALA A 482 9.51 -28.20 -17.18
N VAL A 483 8.78 -27.26 -16.58
CA VAL A 483 8.74 -25.86 -17.02
C VAL A 483 10.13 -25.22 -16.91
N VAL A 484 10.82 -25.39 -15.78
CA VAL A 484 12.16 -24.84 -15.57
C VAL A 484 13.20 -25.48 -16.51
N ASP A 485 13.21 -26.81 -16.61
CA ASP A 485 14.14 -27.56 -17.45
C ASP A 485 14.01 -27.14 -18.93
N PHE A 486 12.77 -26.94 -19.41
CA PHE A 486 12.52 -26.46 -20.75
C PHE A 486 12.98 -25.01 -20.95
N LEU A 487 12.54 -24.09 -20.08
CA LEU A 487 12.80 -22.66 -20.24
C LEU A 487 14.28 -22.28 -20.03
N VAL A 488 14.98 -22.98 -19.13
CA VAL A 488 16.37 -22.67 -18.77
C VAL A 488 17.36 -23.52 -19.57
N ASN A 489 17.12 -24.84 -19.65
CA ASN A 489 18.10 -25.79 -20.19
C ASN A 489 17.74 -26.29 -21.60
N GLY A 490 16.60 -25.87 -22.16
CA GLY A 490 16.14 -26.35 -23.46
C GLY A 490 15.80 -27.85 -23.48
N ILE A 491 15.63 -28.47 -22.31
CA ILE A 491 15.31 -29.89 -22.19
C ILE A 491 13.84 -30.09 -22.58
N PRO A 492 13.51 -30.99 -23.52
CA PRO A 492 12.12 -31.27 -23.88
C PRO A 492 11.31 -31.70 -22.66
N VAL A 493 10.09 -31.17 -22.53
CA VAL A 493 9.15 -31.47 -21.44
C VAL A 493 8.92 -32.96 -21.28
N GLU A 494 8.80 -33.68 -22.40
CA GLU A 494 8.63 -35.12 -22.47
C GLU A 494 9.77 -35.86 -21.79
N LYS A 495 11.01 -35.36 -21.95
CA LYS A 495 12.19 -35.99 -21.34
C LYS A 495 12.11 -35.89 -19.82
N THR A 496 11.93 -34.69 -19.28
CA THR A 496 11.86 -34.47 -17.83
C THR A 496 10.74 -35.29 -17.19
N ILE A 497 9.57 -35.36 -17.83
CA ILE A 497 8.41 -36.07 -17.28
C ILE A 497 8.57 -37.59 -17.40
N ARG A 498 9.01 -38.11 -18.55
CA ARG A 498 9.12 -39.56 -18.78
C ARG A 498 10.29 -40.21 -18.05
N GLU A 499 11.34 -39.45 -17.73
CA GLU A 499 12.51 -39.94 -16.98
C GLU A 499 12.35 -39.82 -15.45
N CYS A 500 11.27 -39.19 -14.96
CA CYS A 500 11.01 -39.13 -13.52
C CYS A 500 10.48 -40.47 -13.01
N ASP A 501 11.07 -40.98 -11.93
CA ASP A 501 10.72 -42.24 -11.26
C ASP A 501 9.95 -42.04 -9.94
N ASP A 502 10.06 -40.86 -9.35
CA ASP A 502 9.37 -40.49 -8.12
C ASP A 502 7.90 -40.10 -8.36
N ILE A 503 6.98 -41.00 -8.02
CA ILE A 503 5.54 -40.80 -8.17
C ILE A 503 5.03 -39.60 -7.35
N PHE A 504 5.60 -39.29 -6.19
CA PHE A 504 5.13 -38.18 -5.35
C PHE A 504 5.31 -36.82 -6.01
N LYS A 505 6.19 -36.69 -7.02
CA LYS A 505 6.31 -35.44 -7.79
C LYS A 505 5.12 -35.18 -8.72
N PHE A 506 4.38 -36.23 -9.07
CA PHE A 506 3.16 -36.17 -9.90
C PHE A 506 1.89 -35.93 -9.09
N GLN A 507 1.96 -36.08 -7.78
CA GLN A 507 0.77 -36.06 -6.94
C GLN A 507 0.06 -34.71 -7.00
N GLN A 508 -1.25 -34.73 -6.85
CA GLN A 508 -2.03 -33.53 -6.56
C GLN A 508 -2.83 -33.76 -5.28
N ILE A 509 -2.63 -32.89 -4.29
CA ILE A 509 -3.39 -32.94 -3.03
C ILE A 509 -4.61 -32.06 -3.20
N VAL A 510 -5.78 -32.68 -3.31
CA VAL A 510 -7.06 -32.00 -3.48
C VAL A 510 -7.85 -31.99 -2.19
N LYS A 511 -8.57 -30.89 -1.95
CA LYS A 511 -9.37 -30.69 -0.75
C LYS A 511 -10.74 -30.12 -1.07
N THR A 512 -11.77 -30.71 -0.48
CA THR A 512 -13.13 -30.20 -0.46
C THR A 512 -13.34 -29.31 0.77
N GLY A 513 -13.74 -28.06 0.55
CA GLY A 513 -14.00 -27.10 1.63
C GLY A 513 -15.31 -27.39 2.37
N GLY A 514 -15.44 -26.93 3.62
CA GLY A 514 -16.60 -27.22 4.48
C GLY A 514 -17.95 -26.66 4.02
N THR A 515 -18.01 -25.88 2.93
CA THR A 515 -19.28 -25.43 2.32
C THR A 515 -19.91 -26.46 1.38
N PHE A 516 -19.30 -27.63 1.25
CA PHE A 516 -19.76 -28.74 0.42
C PHE A 516 -20.13 -29.92 1.31
N ASP A 517 -21.08 -30.73 0.86
CA ASP A 517 -21.59 -31.88 1.60
C ASP A 517 -20.53 -33.00 1.61
N GLY A 518 -19.85 -33.24 0.48
CA GLY A 518 -18.83 -34.27 0.34
C GLY A 518 -18.01 -34.17 -0.94
N THR A 519 -17.04 -35.08 -1.06
CA THR A 519 -16.28 -35.33 -2.29
C THR A 519 -16.79 -36.60 -2.94
N TYR A 520 -16.91 -36.61 -4.25
CA TYR A 520 -17.41 -37.75 -5.00
C TYR A 520 -16.48 -38.08 -6.16
N HIS A 521 -16.23 -39.38 -6.36
CA HIS A 521 -15.42 -39.91 -7.43
C HIS A 521 -16.31 -40.79 -8.33
N TYR A 522 -16.26 -40.55 -9.64
CA TYR A 522 -16.95 -41.40 -10.60
C TYR A 522 -16.05 -42.58 -11.00
N ILE A 523 -16.52 -43.82 -10.81
CA ILE A 523 -15.82 -45.04 -11.21
C ILE A 523 -16.81 -45.87 -12.04
N ASN A 524 -16.44 -46.24 -13.27
CA ASN A 524 -17.32 -46.87 -14.26
C ASN A 524 -18.63 -46.10 -14.50
N GLY A 525 -18.60 -44.76 -14.39
CA GLY A 525 -19.77 -43.89 -14.49
C GLY A 525 -20.67 -43.87 -13.26
N GLU A 526 -20.39 -44.69 -12.25
CA GLU A 526 -21.09 -44.69 -10.97
C GLU A 526 -20.43 -43.75 -9.97
N LYS A 527 -21.23 -43.10 -9.13
CA LYS A 527 -20.76 -42.09 -8.18
C LYS A 527 -20.48 -42.73 -6.82
N TYR A 528 -19.24 -42.60 -6.35
CA TYR A 528 -18.79 -43.05 -5.03
C TYR A 528 -18.45 -41.84 -4.16
N GLU A 529 -18.89 -41.85 -2.91
CA GLU A 529 -18.44 -40.88 -1.92
C GLU A 529 -17.04 -41.25 -1.44
N VAL A 530 -16.17 -40.24 -1.33
CA VAL A 530 -14.77 -40.40 -0.92
C VAL A 530 -14.41 -39.34 0.10
N GLN A 531 -13.26 -39.51 0.75
CA GLN A 531 -12.76 -38.60 1.79
C GLN A 531 -12.61 -37.15 1.29
N LYS A 532 -12.54 -36.18 2.23
CA LYS A 532 -12.52 -34.75 1.86
C LYS A 532 -11.18 -34.29 1.32
N VAL A 533 -10.09 -34.90 1.76
CA VAL A 533 -8.74 -34.62 1.29
C VAL A 533 -8.18 -35.85 0.60
N ASN A 534 -7.79 -35.75 -0.67
CA ASN A 534 -7.29 -36.89 -1.44
C ASN A 534 -5.96 -36.57 -2.10
N ARG A 535 -5.10 -37.58 -2.18
CA ARG A 535 -4.01 -37.63 -3.15
C ARG A 535 -4.55 -38.19 -4.44
N ILE A 536 -4.39 -37.44 -5.53
CA ILE A 536 -4.89 -37.85 -6.83
C ILE A 536 -3.78 -37.83 -7.87
N TYR A 537 -3.97 -38.68 -8.88
CA TYR A 537 -3.09 -38.82 -10.03
C TYR A 537 -3.92 -38.91 -11.32
N ALA A 538 -3.42 -38.36 -12.42
CA ALA A 538 -3.93 -38.67 -13.74
C ALA A 538 -3.49 -40.09 -14.16
N VAL A 539 -4.44 -40.95 -14.55
CA VAL A 539 -4.19 -42.33 -14.96
C VAL A 539 -4.73 -42.62 -16.36
N LYS A 540 -4.17 -43.64 -17.01
CA LYS A 540 -4.61 -44.09 -18.35
C LYS A 540 -5.94 -44.87 -18.33
N ASP A 541 -6.31 -45.38 -17.17
CA ASP A 541 -7.48 -46.24 -17.01
C ASP A 541 -8.76 -45.38 -17.03
N GLU A 542 -9.51 -45.49 -18.12
CA GLU A 542 -10.74 -44.73 -18.37
C GLU A 542 -11.90 -45.12 -17.45
N SER A 543 -11.78 -46.24 -16.70
CA SER A 543 -12.77 -46.60 -15.69
C SER A 543 -12.83 -45.59 -14.55
N TYR A 544 -11.72 -44.89 -14.27
CA TYR A 544 -11.69 -43.80 -13.30
C TYR A 544 -12.07 -42.49 -13.97
N GLY A 545 -13.08 -41.83 -13.42
CA GLY A 545 -13.61 -40.55 -13.89
C GLY A 545 -13.10 -39.36 -13.07
N GLN A 546 -13.81 -38.24 -13.16
CA GLN A 546 -13.45 -37.03 -12.42
C GLN A 546 -13.83 -37.10 -10.95
N ILE A 547 -13.12 -36.32 -10.15
CA ILE A 547 -13.45 -36.07 -8.75
C ILE A 547 -14.13 -34.70 -8.64
N VAL A 548 -15.30 -34.69 -8.01
CA VAL A 548 -16.16 -33.51 -7.88
C VAL A 548 -16.48 -33.23 -6.42
N LYS A 549 -16.78 -31.97 -6.12
CA LYS A 549 -17.36 -31.56 -4.83
C LYS A 549 -18.85 -31.31 -5.02
N GLY A 550 -19.65 -31.93 -4.17
CA GLY A 550 -21.11 -31.90 -4.24
C GLY A 550 -21.73 -31.15 -3.07
N LYS A 551 -22.86 -30.48 -3.30
CA LYS A 551 -23.68 -29.89 -2.23
C LYS A 551 -25.16 -29.77 -2.60
N ARG A 552 -26.03 -29.87 -1.61
CA ARG A 552 -27.45 -29.50 -1.74
C ARG A 552 -27.62 -27.99 -1.59
N VAL A 553 -28.08 -27.35 -2.66
CA VAL A 553 -28.34 -25.91 -2.72
C VAL A 553 -29.75 -25.63 -2.22
N THR A 554 -29.84 -24.99 -1.06
CA THR A 554 -31.11 -24.57 -0.43
C THR A 554 -31.47 -23.12 -0.73
N PHE A 555 -30.52 -22.31 -1.22
CA PHE A 555 -30.75 -20.92 -1.62
C PHE A 555 -29.86 -20.51 -2.81
N LYS A 556 -30.42 -19.78 -3.77
CA LYS A 556 -29.68 -19.11 -4.86
C LYS A 556 -29.50 -17.64 -4.53
N ARG A 557 -28.36 -17.05 -4.89
CA ARG A 557 -28.14 -15.60 -4.73
C ARG A 557 -28.51 -14.88 -6.03
N LYS A 558 -29.40 -13.91 -5.98
CA LYS A 558 -29.78 -13.07 -7.12
C LYS A 558 -29.48 -11.62 -6.81
N LYS A 559 -28.83 -10.92 -7.75
CA LYS A 559 -28.55 -9.49 -7.60
C LYS A 559 -29.88 -8.71 -7.65
N ASN A 560 -30.19 -8.03 -6.57
CA ASN A 560 -31.26 -7.05 -6.50
C ASN A 560 -30.89 -5.88 -7.41
N LYS A 561 -31.77 -5.55 -8.37
CA LYS A 561 -31.49 -4.51 -9.37
C LYS A 561 -31.54 -3.10 -8.78
N GLU A 562 -32.25 -2.89 -7.67
CA GLU A 562 -32.41 -1.58 -7.02
C GLU A 562 -31.32 -1.34 -5.98
N THR A 563 -31.05 -2.31 -5.11
CA THR A 563 -30.08 -2.15 -4.02
C THR A 563 -28.67 -2.59 -4.39
N GLY A 564 -28.51 -3.32 -5.51
CA GLY A 564 -27.25 -3.94 -5.91
C GLY A 564 -26.79 -5.10 -5.02
N LYS A 565 -27.52 -5.41 -3.93
CA LYS A 565 -27.20 -6.49 -2.99
C LYS A 565 -27.60 -7.85 -3.55
N MET A 566 -26.98 -8.91 -3.04
CA MET A 566 -27.31 -10.29 -3.43
C MET A 566 -28.37 -10.84 -2.47
N ASP A 567 -29.62 -10.91 -2.92
CA ASP A 567 -30.73 -11.49 -2.16
C ASP A 567 -30.65 -13.02 -2.21
N LYS A 568 -30.92 -13.68 -1.07
CA LYS A 568 -31.05 -15.13 -0.99
C LYS A 568 -32.47 -15.53 -1.36
N ILE A 569 -32.62 -16.27 -2.44
CA ILE A 569 -33.89 -16.85 -2.89
C ILE A 569 -33.89 -18.33 -2.48
N PRO A 570 -34.85 -18.79 -1.68
CA PRO A 570 -34.99 -20.20 -1.34
C PRO A 570 -35.13 -21.08 -2.59
N VAL A 571 -34.52 -22.26 -2.56
CA VAL A 571 -34.66 -23.32 -3.57
C VAL A 571 -35.34 -24.49 -2.87
N ASN A 572 -36.57 -24.81 -3.31
CA ASN A 572 -37.37 -25.88 -2.74
C ASN A 572 -38.03 -26.71 -3.86
N PRO A 573 -37.75 -28.02 -3.99
CA PRO A 573 -36.83 -28.80 -3.14
C PRO A 573 -35.36 -28.39 -3.34
N PRO A 574 -34.47 -28.65 -2.36
CA PRO A 574 -33.04 -28.40 -2.52
C PRO A 574 -32.48 -29.11 -3.76
N GLU A 575 -31.72 -28.39 -4.58
CA GLU A 575 -31.12 -28.93 -5.81
C GLU A 575 -29.70 -29.44 -5.56
N TRP A 576 -29.33 -30.59 -6.12
CA TRP A 576 -27.96 -31.08 -6.09
C TRP A 576 -27.09 -30.30 -7.07
N GLN A 577 -25.95 -29.80 -6.61
CA GLN A 577 -24.97 -29.12 -7.45
C GLN A 577 -23.59 -29.73 -7.27
N GLU A 578 -22.96 -30.08 -8.38
CA GLU A 578 -21.57 -30.53 -8.44
C GLU A 578 -20.69 -29.46 -9.08
N SER A 579 -19.42 -29.47 -8.70
CA SER A 579 -18.39 -28.69 -9.37
C SER A 579 -17.09 -29.47 -9.37
N THR A 580 -16.37 -29.43 -10.49
CA THR A 580 -15.06 -30.07 -10.59
C THR A 580 -14.04 -29.34 -9.70
N ILE A 581 -13.10 -30.11 -9.16
CA ILE A 581 -11.94 -29.55 -8.46
C ILE A 581 -11.00 -28.91 -9.50
N SER A 582 -10.37 -27.78 -9.15
CA SER A 582 -9.45 -27.09 -10.06
C SER A 582 -8.30 -28.00 -10.47
N GLU A 583 -8.01 -28.04 -11.77
CA GLU A 583 -6.94 -28.87 -12.37
C GLU A 583 -7.12 -30.38 -12.09
N CYS A 584 -8.32 -30.88 -11.77
CA CYS A 584 -8.55 -32.32 -11.68
C CYS A 584 -8.48 -32.97 -13.07
N PRO A 585 -7.75 -34.10 -13.24
CA PRO A 585 -7.75 -34.84 -14.50
C PRO A 585 -9.12 -35.43 -14.82
N SER A 586 -9.39 -35.67 -16.11
CA SER A 586 -10.60 -36.37 -16.58
C SER A 586 -10.67 -37.79 -16.04
N HIS A 587 -9.51 -38.46 -15.98
CA HIS A 587 -9.32 -39.78 -15.39
C HIS A 587 -8.43 -39.66 -14.16
N ALA A 588 -9.05 -39.61 -12.98
CA ALA A 588 -8.37 -39.37 -11.72
C ALA A 588 -8.34 -40.64 -10.87
N TYR A 589 -7.18 -41.09 -10.43
CA TYR A 589 -7.06 -42.15 -9.44
C TYR A 589 -6.77 -41.56 -8.06
N ILE A 590 -7.45 -42.06 -7.02
CA ILE A 590 -7.21 -41.68 -5.62
C ILE A 590 -6.23 -42.69 -5.00
N ASP A 591 -5.08 -42.22 -4.54
CA ASP A 591 -4.03 -43.06 -3.92
C ASP A 591 -3.62 -42.52 -2.55
N ASN A 592 -4.53 -42.65 -1.60
CA ASN A 592 -4.30 -42.23 -0.22
C ASN A 592 -3.42 -43.22 0.55
N GLU A 593 -3.21 -44.44 0.06
CA GLU A 593 -2.42 -45.48 0.72
C GLU A 593 -1.00 -45.65 0.15
N ASN A 594 -0.58 -44.83 -0.81
CA ASN A 594 0.72 -44.92 -1.48
C ASN A 594 0.96 -46.25 -2.21
N LYS A 595 -0.06 -46.79 -2.89
CA LYS A 595 0.01 -48.08 -3.60
C LYS A 595 0.18 -47.93 -5.11
N LEU A 596 -0.15 -46.78 -5.69
CA LEU A 596 -0.08 -46.58 -7.13
C LEU A 596 1.38 -46.55 -7.58
N THR A 597 1.63 -47.08 -8.78
CA THR A 597 2.95 -47.08 -9.42
C THR A 597 2.94 -46.21 -10.68
N ILE A 598 4.12 -45.68 -11.03
CA ILE A 598 4.27 -44.67 -12.07
C ILE A 598 3.86 -45.14 -13.48
N ASP A 599 3.92 -46.45 -13.76
CA ASP A 599 3.54 -47.04 -15.05
C ASP A 599 2.06 -46.84 -15.40
N LYS A 600 1.22 -46.67 -14.36
CA LYS A 600 -0.23 -46.46 -14.48
C LYS A 600 -0.60 -45.02 -14.81
N LEU A 601 0.32 -44.08 -14.63
CA LEU A 601 0.05 -42.67 -14.86
C LEU A 601 -0.16 -42.36 -16.34
N ASP A 602 -1.08 -41.44 -16.60
CA ASP A 602 -1.16 -40.75 -17.89
C ASP A 602 -0.11 -39.63 -17.92
N LEU A 603 1.08 -39.95 -18.42
CA LEU A 603 2.17 -38.98 -18.54
C LEU A 603 1.85 -37.87 -19.55
N ASP A 604 0.98 -38.11 -20.53
CA ASP A 604 0.64 -37.12 -21.55
C ASP A 604 -0.22 -36.00 -20.97
N TYR A 605 -1.09 -36.29 -20.00
CA TYR A 605 -1.78 -35.27 -19.20
C TYR A 605 -0.79 -34.27 -18.57
N TYR A 606 0.25 -34.77 -17.90
CA TYR A 606 1.25 -33.92 -17.25
C TYR A 606 2.10 -33.15 -18.28
N ILE A 607 2.47 -33.79 -19.39
CA ILE A 607 3.19 -33.13 -20.50
C ILE A 607 2.36 -31.97 -21.06
N ASN A 608 1.07 -32.18 -21.30
CA ASN A 608 0.16 -31.15 -21.80
C ASN A 608 -0.02 -30.01 -20.78
N MET A 609 -0.12 -30.33 -19.50
CA MET A 609 -0.18 -29.31 -18.43
C MET A 609 1.11 -28.47 -18.39
N ALA A 610 2.29 -29.10 -18.44
CA ALA A 610 3.56 -28.40 -18.46
C ALA A 610 3.70 -27.50 -19.69
N LYS A 611 3.35 -28.01 -20.89
CA LYS A 611 3.30 -27.22 -22.12
C LYS A 611 2.35 -26.03 -22.00
N GLY A 612 1.16 -26.21 -21.42
CA GLY A 612 0.21 -25.12 -21.19
C GLY A 612 0.71 -24.08 -20.17
N ARG A 613 1.57 -24.46 -19.22
CA ARG A 613 2.23 -23.50 -18.30
C ARG A 613 3.38 -22.77 -19.00
N ILE A 614 4.16 -23.46 -19.83
CA ILE A 614 5.22 -22.88 -20.67
C ILE A 614 4.63 -21.88 -21.67
N ASP A 615 3.50 -22.21 -22.31
CA ASP A 615 2.80 -21.33 -23.24
C ASP A 615 2.51 -19.97 -22.60
N LYS A 616 2.13 -19.94 -21.32
CA LYS A 616 1.89 -18.69 -20.57
C LYS A 616 3.14 -17.86 -20.27
N TYR A 617 4.35 -18.38 -20.52
CA TYR A 617 5.60 -17.60 -20.50
C TYR A 617 5.97 -17.06 -21.89
N ILE A 618 5.50 -17.72 -22.94
CA ILE A 618 5.83 -17.40 -24.34
C ILE A 618 4.76 -16.49 -24.97
N ASN A 619 3.48 -16.78 -24.70
CA ASN A 619 2.31 -16.15 -25.27
C ASN A 619 1.47 -15.46 -24.20
N ILE A 620 1.08 -14.21 -24.46
CA ILE A 620 0.25 -13.42 -23.55
C ILE A 620 -1.17 -13.99 -23.53
N ASP A 621 -1.67 -14.32 -22.33
CA ASP A 621 -3.06 -14.74 -22.12
C ASP A 621 -4.03 -13.61 -22.55
N ARG A 622 -5.03 -13.96 -23.35
CA ARG A 622 -6.08 -13.03 -23.84
C ARG A 622 -6.75 -12.23 -22.71
N LYS A 623 -6.91 -12.79 -21.51
CA LYS A 623 -7.46 -12.07 -20.35
C LYS A 623 -6.52 -10.98 -19.86
N VAL A 624 -5.21 -11.23 -19.86
CA VAL A 624 -4.19 -10.26 -19.49
C VAL A 624 -4.15 -9.16 -20.55
N GLU A 625 -4.13 -9.53 -21.83
CA GLU A 625 -4.19 -8.58 -22.95
C GLU A 625 -5.41 -7.66 -22.86
N ASN A 626 -6.60 -8.21 -22.61
CA ASN A 626 -7.82 -7.44 -22.42
C ASN A 626 -7.78 -6.53 -21.18
N LYS A 627 -7.06 -6.93 -20.12
CA LYS A 627 -6.88 -6.07 -18.93
C LYS A 627 -5.99 -4.88 -19.28
N LEU A 628 -4.89 -5.11 -19.99
CA LEU A 628 -3.96 -4.04 -20.40
C LEU A 628 -4.65 -3.01 -21.31
N LYS A 629 -5.47 -3.47 -22.26
CA LYS A 629 -6.26 -2.59 -23.14
C LYS A 629 -7.25 -1.68 -22.40
N LYS A 630 -7.61 -2.01 -21.14
CA LYS A 630 -8.49 -1.17 -20.31
C LYS A 630 -7.74 -0.08 -19.53
N ILE A 631 -6.41 -0.15 -19.47
CA ILE A 631 -5.61 0.87 -18.80
C ILE A 631 -5.47 2.04 -19.79
N THR A 632 -6.21 3.12 -19.52
CA THR A 632 -6.21 4.33 -20.36
C THR A 632 -5.24 5.38 -19.86
N GLU A 633 -4.88 5.32 -18.58
CA GLU A 633 -4.03 6.31 -17.93
C GLU A 633 -2.55 6.00 -18.21
N GLU A 634 -1.91 6.86 -19.01
CA GLU A 634 -0.49 6.80 -19.31
C GLU A 634 0.24 7.91 -18.55
N VAL A 635 1.32 7.55 -17.85
CA VAL A 635 2.13 8.47 -17.07
C VAL A 635 3.55 8.46 -17.64
N ILE A 636 3.93 9.58 -18.24
CA ILE A 636 5.25 9.79 -18.82
C ILE A 636 6.23 10.11 -17.68
N ILE A 637 7.23 9.25 -17.48
CA ILE A 637 8.23 9.37 -16.40
C ILE A 637 9.65 9.62 -16.91
N MET A 638 9.84 9.74 -18.22
CA MET A 638 11.11 10.15 -18.83
C MET A 638 11.40 11.64 -18.65
N ALA A 639 12.66 12.02 -18.86
CA ALA A 639 13.02 13.43 -19.01
C ALA A 639 12.31 13.98 -20.25
N THR A 640 11.24 14.71 -20.04
CA THR A 640 10.76 15.67 -21.04
C THR A 640 11.85 16.73 -21.17
N ALA A 641 12.18 17.14 -22.39
CA ALA A 641 12.93 18.36 -22.58
C ALA A 641 12.13 19.45 -21.87
N LYS A 642 12.58 19.88 -20.69
CA LYS A 642 11.95 20.95 -19.95
C LYS A 642 12.04 22.13 -20.89
N ALA A 643 10.91 22.58 -21.45
CA ALA A 643 10.88 23.80 -22.24
C ALA A 643 11.41 24.89 -21.32
N THR A 644 12.67 25.26 -21.50
CA THR A 644 13.30 26.36 -20.79
C THR A 644 12.50 27.61 -21.14
N LYS A 645 11.89 28.22 -20.13
CA LYS A 645 11.15 29.47 -20.32
C LYS A 645 12.12 30.49 -20.90
N ASN A 646 11.75 31.13 -21.99
CA ASN A 646 12.58 32.17 -22.59
C ASN A 646 12.60 33.43 -21.71
N VAL A 647 13.52 34.36 -22.00
CA VAL A 647 13.69 35.61 -21.22
C VAL A 647 12.38 36.40 -21.04
N TYR A 648 11.48 36.41 -22.02
CA TYR A 648 10.19 37.11 -21.96
C TYR A 648 9.20 36.44 -21.00
N GLN A 649 9.10 35.11 -21.04
CA GLN A 649 8.25 34.35 -20.13
C GLN A 649 8.71 34.48 -18.67
N LYS A 650 10.03 34.49 -18.44
CA LYS A 650 10.62 34.72 -17.12
C LYS A 650 10.37 36.15 -16.64
N LEU A 651 10.48 37.16 -17.51
CA LEU A 651 10.19 38.55 -17.15
C LEU A 651 8.70 38.75 -16.79
N LEU A 652 7.77 38.12 -17.51
CA LEU A 652 6.34 38.18 -17.18
C LEU A 652 6.04 37.60 -15.80
N GLU A 653 6.69 36.49 -15.44
CA GLU A 653 6.57 35.89 -14.11
C GLU A 653 7.20 36.78 -13.04
N ALA A 654 8.35 37.38 -13.33
CA ALA A 654 9.00 38.33 -12.45
C ALA A 654 8.11 39.56 -12.15
N ARG A 655 7.42 40.08 -13.17
CA ARG A 655 6.44 41.18 -13.02
C ARG A 655 5.29 40.78 -12.11
N LYS A 656 4.73 39.59 -12.31
CA LYS A 656 3.66 39.05 -11.47
C LYS A 656 4.09 38.92 -10.00
N GLU A 657 5.22 38.28 -9.73
CA GLU A 657 5.73 38.11 -8.37
C GLU A 657 6.09 39.44 -7.71
N PHE A 658 6.60 40.40 -8.49
CA PHE A 658 6.92 41.73 -7.98
C PHE A 658 5.65 42.50 -7.58
N LEU A 659 4.57 42.38 -8.36
CA LEU A 659 3.26 42.95 -8.03
C LEU A 659 2.66 42.31 -6.76
N GLU A 660 2.76 40.98 -6.64
CA GLU A 660 2.26 40.22 -5.48
C GLU A 660 3.05 40.50 -4.19
N ALA A 661 4.30 40.98 -4.30
CA ALA A 661 5.12 41.33 -3.14
C ALA A 661 4.60 42.54 -2.33
N GLY A 662 3.67 43.34 -2.88
CA GLY A 662 2.92 44.35 -2.12
C GLY A 662 3.78 45.49 -1.54
N ILE A 663 4.79 45.95 -2.28
CA ILE A 663 5.74 47.00 -1.86
C ILE A 663 5.00 48.33 -1.64
N LYS A 664 5.36 49.08 -0.59
CA LYS A 664 4.78 50.39 -0.26
C LYS A 664 5.72 51.54 -0.59
N LYS A 665 5.19 52.60 -1.21
CA LYS A 665 5.90 53.84 -1.52
C LYS A 665 6.29 54.60 -0.25
N THR A 666 7.58 54.82 -0.01
CA THR A 666 8.04 55.66 1.11
C THR A 666 8.72 56.97 0.68
N GLY A 667 9.13 57.10 -0.58
CA GLY A 667 9.70 58.34 -1.12
C GLY A 667 8.66 59.46 -1.16
N ILE A 668 9.03 60.67 -0.77
CA ILE A 668 8.15 61.86 -0.79
C ILE A 668 8.80 62.92 -1.66
N ASN A 669 8.08 63.39 -2.68
CA ASN A 669 8.43 64.61 -3.41
C ASN A 669 7.70 65.78 -2.75
N SER A 670 8.40 66.56 -1.93
CA SER A 670 7.83 67.68 -1.18
C SER A 670 7.40 68.86 -2.07
N PHE A 671 7.89 68.93 -3.31
CA PHE A 671 7.61 70.03 -4.24
C PHE A 671 6.35 69.77 -5.09
N ALA A 672 6.12 68.50 -5.45
CA ALA A 672 4.98 68.05 -6.25
C ALA A 672 3.96 67.21 -5.44
N GLU A 673 4.14 67.14 -4.12
CA GLU A 673 3.23 66.52 -3.13
C GLU A 673 2.80 65.06 -3.40
N TYR A 674 3.64 64.25 -4.07
CA TYR A 674 3.35 62.83 -4.32
C TYR A 674 4.36 61.88 -3.68
N LYS A 675 3.92 60.62 -3.49
CA LYS A 675 4.79 59.52 -3.04
C LYS A 675 5.27 58.68 -4.23
N TYR A 676 6.52 58.24 -4.19
CA TYR A 676 7.15 57.41 -5.23
C TYR A 676 7.89 56.21 -4.64
N PHE A 677 8.19 55.22 -5.47
CA PHE A 677 8.98 54.05 -5.05
C PHE A 677 10.48 54.37 -4.97
N THR A 678 11.14 54.01 -3.88
CA THR A 678 12.59 54.21 -3.76
C THR A 678 13.36 53.01 -4.34
N LEU A 679 14.63 53.21 -4.73
CA LEU A 679 15.46 52.09 -5.18
C LEU A 679 15.69 51.05 -4.07
N ASP A 680 15.73 51.48 -2.81
CA ASP A 680 15.87 50.60 -1.64
C ASP A 680 14.66 49.67 -1.46
N GLU A 681 13.50 50.02 -2.00
CA GLU A 681 12.31 49.17 -2.01
C GLU A 681 12.31 48.21 -3.21
N ILE A 682 12.67 48.73 -4.40
CA ILE A 682 12.60 47.98 -5.66
C ILE A 682 13.71 46.93 -5.72
N ILE A 683 14.95 47.31 -5.43
CA ILE A 683 16.13 46.47 -5.70
C ILE A 683 16.13 45.16 -4.90
N PRO A 684 15.89 45.14 -3.57
CA PRO A 684 15.96 43.90 -2.79
C PRO A 684 14.90 42.88 -3.24
N THR A 685 13.68 43.34 -3.48
CA THR A 685 12.57 42.49 -3.93
C THR A 685 12.83 41.95 -5.33
N LYS A 686 13.26 42.81 -6.26
CA LYS A 686 13.65 42.43 -7.62
C LYS A 686 14.78 41.42 -7.62
N GLN A 687 15.84 41.63 -6.83
CA GLN A 687 17.00 40.73 -6.78
C GLN A 687 16.63 39.32 -6.32
N ARG A 688 15.76 39.22 -5.31
CA ARG A 688 15.26 37.92 -4.85
C ARG A 688 14.52 37.18 -5.97
N ILE A 689 13.57 37.85 -6.62
CA ILE A 689 12.75 37.29 -7.71
C ILE A 689 13.61 36.91 -8.92
N PHE A 690 14.53 37.78 -9.34
CA PHE A 690 15.39 37.53 -10.50
C PHE A 690 16.32 36.33 -10.25
N LYS A 691 16.85 36.19 -9.03
CA LYS A 691 17.64 35.02 -8.64
C LYS A 691 16.82 33.72 -8.70
N GLU A 692 15.58 33.74 -8.20
CA GLU A 692 14.67 32.59 -8.20
C GLU A 692 14.29 32.16 -9.63
N LEU A 693 14.13 33.12 -10.54
CA LEU A 693 13.73 32.88 -11.95
C LEU A 693 14.92 32.68 -12.92
N GLY A 694 16.16 32.83 -12.45
CA GLY A 694 17.36 32.74 -13.29
C GLY A 694 17.44 33.90 -14.30
N LEU A 695 17.20 35.13 -13.83
CA LEU A 695 17.41 36.38 -14.55
C LEU A 695 18.59 37.15 -13.94
N ALA A 696 19.33 37.88 -14.77
CA ALA A 696 20.38 38.80 -14.35
C ALA A 696 20.19 40.16 -15.01
N ASP A 697 20.47 41.26 -14.31
CA ASP A 697 20.35 42.62 -14.87
C ASP A 697 21.64 43.43 -14.78
N VAL A 698 21.93 44.20 -15.83
CA VAL A 698 23.07 45.10 -15.93
C VAL A 698 22.60 46.47 -16.39
N ILE A 699 23.07 47.53 -15.74
CA ILE A 699 22.82 48.92 -16.14
C ILE A 699 24.10 49.58 -16.60
N SER A 700 24.05 50.28 -17.73
CA SER A 700 25.12 51.12 -18.24
C SER A 700 24.61 52.54 -18.56
N PHE A 701 25.51 53.51 -18.51
CA PHE A 701 25.24 54.91 -18.81
C PHE A 701 26.22 55.40 -19.89
N SER A 702 25.72 56.12 -20.89
CA SER A 702 26.51 56.85 -21.88
C SER A 702 26.35 58.37 -21.68
N ASP A 703 26.84 59.19 -22.61
CA ASP A 703 26.65 60.65 -22.57
C ASP A 703 25.20 61.08 -22.88
N VAL A 704 24.40 60.19 -23.48
CA VAL A 704 23.05 60.51 -24.00
C VAL A 704 21.95 59.56 -23.51
N ASP A 705 22.29 58.31 -23.15
CA ASP A 705 21.31 57.28 -22.77
C ASP A 705 21.75 56.45 -21.56
N ALA A 706 20.76 55.94 -20.82
CA ALA A 706 20.90 54.89 -19.84
C ALA A 706 20.22 53.61 -20.34
N VAL A 707 20.90 52.47 -20.17
CA VAL A 707 20.45 51.17 -20.69
C VAL A 707 20.39 50.17 -19.54
N LEU A 708 19.24 49.51 -19.38
CA LEU A 708 19.05 48.34 -18.53
C LEU A 708 18.88 47.10 -19.42
N GLN A 709 19.78 46.14 -19.28
CA GLN A 709 19.71 44.88 -20.00
C GLN A 709 19.45 43.73 -19.02
N ILE A 710 18.45 42.90 -19.32
CA ILE A 710 18.09 41.70 -18.55
C ILE A 710 18.44 40.47 -19.37
N PHE A 711 19.17 39.54 -18.79
CA PHE A 711 19.65 38.30 -19.41
C PHE A 711 18.95 37.08 -18.81
N ASN A 712 18.72 36.08 -19.66
CA ASN A 712 18.40 34.73 -19.20
C ASN A 712 19.69 34.01 -18.78
N VAL A 713 19.81 33.63 -17.51
CA VAL A 713 21.01 32.95 -17.00
C VAL A 713 21.20 31.57 -17.65
N ASP A 714 20.10 30.91 -18.04
CA ASP A 714 20.14 29.59 -18.68
C ASP A 714 20.52 29.67 -20.18
N ASN A 715 20.35 30.85 -20.80
CA ASN A 715 20.70 31.12 -22.19
C ASN A 715 21.11 32.60 -22.37
N PRO A 716 22.39 32.96 -22.15
CA PRO A 716 22.84 34.35 -22.13
C PRO A 716 22.65 35.15 -23.42
N GLU A 717 22.42 34.47 -24.56
CA GLU A 717 22.08 35.10 -25.84
C GLU A 717 20.66 35.71 -25.83
N GLU A 718 19.78 35.25 -24.93
CA GLU A 718 18.45 35.82 -24.74
C GLU A 718 18.52 36.99 -23.76
N SER A 719 18.27 38.20 -24.28
CA SER A 719 18.19 39.41 -23.45
C SER A 719 17.06 40.34 -23.86
N ILE A 720 16.66 41.20 -22.91
CA ILE A 720 15.69 42.28 -23.11
C ILE A 720 16.38 43.58 -22.72
N ILE A 721 16.25 44.60 -23.57
CA ILE A 721 16.88 45.90 -23.39
C ILE A 721 15.80 46.95 -23.15
N PHE A 722 15.99 47.73 -22.10
CA PHE A 722 15.20 48.90 -21.75
C PHE A 722 16.10 50.14 -21.78
N THR A 723 15.67 51.20 -22.44
CA THR A 723 16.47 52.42 -22.62
C THR A 723 15.72 53.65 -22.11
N SER A 724 16.47 54.66 -21.67
CA SER A 724 15.94 55.96 -21.26
C SER A 724 16.97 57.04 -21.54
N GLN A 725 16.53 58.20 -22.04
CA GLN A 725 17.43 59.31 -22.36
C GLN A 725 17.94 59.99 -21.09
N LEU A 726 19.21 60.39 -21.09
CA LEU A 726 19.80 61.23 -20.04
C LEU A 726 19.40 62.68 -20.29
N ALA A 727 18.51 63.22 -19.47
CA ALA A 727 18.16 64.63 -19.50
C ALA A 727 19.25 65.50 -18.86
N THR A 728 19.47 66.71 -19.39
CA THR A 728 20.34 67.71 -18.77
C THR A 728 19.78 68.13 -17.41
N ASP A 729 20.62 68.07 -16.38
CA ASP A 729 20.23 68.42 -15.01
C ASP A 729 20.04 69.95 -14.85
N GLU A 730 18.80 70.38 -14.61
CA GLU A 730 18.46 71.77 -14.25
C GLU A 730 18.54 72.04 -12.73
N SER A 731 19.02 71.08 -11.92
CA SER A 731 19.06 71.23 -10.47
C SER A 731 20.08 72.27 -9.96
N LEU A 732 19.78 72.85 -8.80
CA LEU A 732 20.60 73.83 -8.07
C LEU A 732 21.87 73.22 -7.42
N ILE A 733 22.19 71.95 -7.69
CA ILE A 733 23.38 71.27 -7.15
C ILE A 733 24.64 71.96 -7.70
N LYS A 734 25.61 72.33 -6.86
CA LYS A 734 26.82 73.04 -7.33
C LYS A 734 27.98 72.12 -7.73
N ASN A 735 27.99 70.86 -7.27
CA ASN A 735 29.06 69.91 -7.53
C ASN A 735 28.76 69.03 -8.78
N PRO A 736 29.60 69.07 -9.83
CA PRO A 736 29.38 68.32 -11.07
C PRO A 736 29.21 66.80 -10.91
N ILE A 737 29.95 66.17 -10.01
CA ILE A 737 29.88 64.71 -9.80
C ILE A 737 28.57 64.34 -9.11
N GLN A 738 28.13 65.16 -8.15
CA GLN A 738 26.85 64.95 -7.46
C GLN A 738 25.65 65.13 -8.41
N LYS A 739 25.76 66.04 -9.40
CA LYS A 739 24.75 66.18 -10.47
C LYS A 739 24.60 64.90 -11.27
N VAL A 740 25.72 64.36 -11.78
CA VAL A 740 25.72 63.13 -12.58
C VAL A 740 25.14 61.96 -11.75
N GLY A 741 25.55 61.82 -10.49
CA GLY A 741 25.04 60.79 -9.60
C GLY A 741 23.53 60.90 -9.32
N ALA A 742 23.00 62.12 -9.18
CA ALA A 742 21.57 62.36 -8.96
C ALA A 742 20.75 61.96 -10.20
N VAL A 743 21.18 62.38 -11.39
CA VAL A 743 20.53 62.02 -12.68
C VAL A 743 20.56 60.51 -12.90
N GLN A 744 21.71 59.86 -12.71
CA GLN A 744 21.85 58.41 -12.88
C GLN A 744 20.96 57.63 -11.90
N THR A 745 20.86 58.08 -10.64
CA THR A 745 20.00 57.45 -9.63
C THR A 745 18.52 57.58 -10.01
N TYR A 746 18.12 58.75 -10.51
CA TYR A 746 16.76 59.01 -10.95
C TYR A 746 16.37 58.11 -12.12
N ILE A 747 17.18 58.08 -13.18
CA ILE A 747 16.90 57.29 -14.38
C ILE A 747 16.97 55.78 -14.10
N ARG A 748 17.90 55.35 -13.24
CA ARG A 748 17.97 53.95 -12.79
C ARG A 748 16.65 53.46 -12.21
N ARG A 749 15.94 54.30 -11.45
CA ARG A 749 14.61 53.96 -10.93
C ARG A 749 13.60 53.78 -12.05
N TYR A 750 13.54 54.71 -13.01
CA TYR A 750 12.62 54.63 -14.14
C TYR A 750 12.85 53.40 -15.01
N LEU A 751 14.10 53.02 -15.26
CA LEU A 751 14.43 51.80 -15.99
C LEU A 751 13.87 50.55 -15.30
N TYR A 752 13.97 50.45 -13.98
CA TYR A 752 13.36 49.33 -13.24
C TYR A 752 11.83 49.41 -13.19
N MET A 753 11.26 50.60 -13.11
CA MET A 753 9.81 50.77 -13.19
C MET A 753 9.28 50.28 -14.54
N LEU A 754 9.97 50.61 -15.62
CA LEU A 754 9.61 50.19 -16.97
C LEU A 754 9.84 48.67 -17.18
N ALA A 755 10.93 48.12 -16.65
CA ALA A 755 11.20 46.69 -16.73
C ALA A 755 10.17 45.85 -15.96
N LEU A 756 9.75 46.30 -14.78
CA LEU A 756 8.85 45.57 -13.86
C LEU A 756 7.38 45.98 -13.96
N ASP A 757 7.01 46.82 -14.94
CA ASP A 757 5.66 47.40 -15.09
C ASP A 757 5.12 48.05 -13.79
N ILE A 758 5.96 48.82 -13.11
CA ILE A 758 5.57 49.58 -11.92
C ILE A 758 4.80 50.82 -12.37
N ILE A 759 3.50 50.87 -12.09
CA ILE A 759 2.63 51.99 -12.43
C ILE A 759 2.67 53.06 -11.31
N GLU A 760 2.91 54.31 -11.68
CA GLU A 760 2.62 55.48 -10.84
C GLU A 760 1.31 56.14 -11.30
N SER A 761 0.59 56.79 -10.39
CA SER A 761 -0.64 57.51 -10.73
C SER A 761 -0.30 58.75 -11.56
N ASP A 762 -0.82 58.85 -12.78
CA ASP A 762 -0.64 60.01 -13.67
C ASP A 762 -1.30 61.26 -13.08
N GLY A 763 -0.52 62.02 -12.30
CA GLY A 763 -0.90 63.30 -11.73
C GLY A 763 0.17 64.34 -12.01
N ILE A 764 0.32 64.74 -13.28
CA ILE A 764 1.10 65.93 -13.66
C ILE A 764 0.11 67.09 -13.76
N GLU A 765 -0.12 67.81 -12.65
CA GLU A 765 -0.71 69.15 -12.71
C GLU A 765 0.40 70.22 -12.69
N ALA A 766 0.28 71.16 -13.62
CA ALA A 766 1.30 72.12 -14.03
C ALA A 766 1.79 73.06 -12.91
N VAL A 767 3.09 72.98 -12.59
CA VAL A 767 3.82 74.04 -11.86
C VAL A 767 5.16 74.33 -12.54
N THR A 768 5.12 74.65 -13.83
CA THR A 768 6.22 75.35 -14.51
C THR A 768 5.70 76.69 -14.99
N GLY A 769 6.07 77.75 -14.28
CA GLY A 769 5.86 79.14 -14.71
C GLY A 769 5.09 80.01 -13.70
N LYS A 770 5.80 80.58 -12.71
CA LYS A 770 5.49 81.92 -12.20
C LYS A 770 6.78 82.73 -12.04
N PRO A 771 6.78 84.03 -12.38
CA PRO A 771 8.00 84.82 -12.53
C PRO A 771 8.62 85.19 -11.17
N VAL A 772 9.93 85.36 -11.17
CA VAL A 772 10.70 86.01 -10.10
C VAL A 772 11.09 87.39 -10.61
N ASP A 773 10.86 88.43 -9.82
CA ASP A 773 11.24 89.81 -10.14
C ASP A 773 12.77 89.99 -9.99
N GLU A 774 13.33 91.06 -10.57
CA GLU A 774 14.77 91.29 -10.80
C GLU A 774 15.71 91.30 -9.56
N ASP A 775 15.21 91.07 -8.34
CA ASP A 775 16.03 90.89 -7.12
C ASP A 775 15.76 89.56 -6.36
N GLY A 776 15.08 88.59 -6.97
CA GLY A 776 15.07 87.20 -6.49
C GLY A 776 14.39 86.90 -5.14
N LYS A 777 13.30 87.60 -4.78
CA LYS A 777 12.42 87.19 -3.65
C LYS A 777 10.93 87.25 -4.01
N ALA A 778 10.21 86.17 -3.71
CA ALA A 778 8.76 86.08 -3.85
C ALA A 778 8.00 86.83 -2.74
N SER A 779 7.01 87.65 -3.13
CA SER A 779 6.17 88.46 -2.24
C SER A 779 4.99 87.66 -1.65
N LYS A 780 4.55 88.06 -0.44
CA LYS A 780 3.42 87.50 0.31
C LYS A 780 2.10 88.15 -0.11
N SER A 781 1.01 87.37 -0.20
CA SER A 781 -0.28 87.75 0.41
C SER A 781 -1.26 86.57 0.53
N THR A 782 -2.22 86.78 1.41
CA THR A 782 -3.04 85.83 2.17
C THR A 782 -4.46 85.62 1.64
N LYS A 783 -5.02 84.45 2.06
CA LYS A 783 -6.43 84.15 2.45
C LYS A 783 -7.44 83.58 1.41
N LYS A 784 -7.76 82.29 1.65
CA LYS A 784 -9.09 81.63 1.76
C LYS A 784 -10.10 81.70 0.58
N LYS A 785 -10.51 80.54 0.03
CA LYS A 785 -11.74 79.74 0.37
C LYS A 785 -12.16 78.76 -0.76
N SER A 786 -12.41 77.51 -0.37
CA SER A 786 -13.49 76.57 -0.76
C SER A 786 -14.05 76.49 -2.21
N SER A 787 -13.91 75.29 -2.78
CA SER A 787 -14.92 74.40 -3.42
C SER A 787 -15.99 74.94 -4.39
N LYS A 788 -15.98 74.41 -5.62
CA LYS A 788 -17.20 73.98 -6.33
C LYS A 788 -16.98 72.56 -6.91
N PRO A 789 -17.96 71.63 -6.81
CA PRO A 789 -17.86 70.31 -7.45
C PRO A 789 -18.29 70.31 -8.92
N ALA A 790 -17.78 69.32 -9.67
CA ALA A 790 -18.08 69.00 -11.07
C ALA A 790 -19.54 68.53 -11.30
N THR A 791 -19.98 68.67 -12.55
CA THR A 791 -21.38 68.62 -12.99
C THR A 791 -21.96 67.21 -13.15
N PRO A 792 -23.30 67.03 -13.13
CA PRO A 792 -23.96 65.71 -13.17
C PRO A 792 -23.65 64.87 -14.42
N GLY A 793 -23.41 65.48 -15.59
CA GLY A 793 -23.08 64.73 -16.82
C GLY A 793 -21.70 64.05 -16.78
N GLU A 794 -20.70 64.72 -16.19
CA GLU A 794 -19.35 64.16 -16.01
C GLU A 794 -19.31 63.03 -14.96
N ARG A 795 -20.39 62.88 -14.17
CA ARG A 795 -20.55 61.80 -13.19
C ARG A 795 -21.27 60.56 -13.73
N GLU A 796 -21.96 60.66 -14.87
CA GLU A 796 -22.58 59.48 -15.50
C GLU A 796 -21.60 58.79 -16.47
N GLU A 797 -20.83 59.55 -17.25
CA GLU A 797 -19.85 59.00 -18.20
C GLU A 797 -18.70 58.24 -17.50
N VAL A 798 -18.20 58.76 -16.37
CA VAL A 798 -17.15 58.11 -15.56
C VAL A 798 -17.67 56.90 -14.76
N LYS A 799 -18.99 56.76 -14.62
CA LYS A 799 -19.60 55.65 -13.86
C LYS A 799 -19.80 54.39 -14.72
N GLU A 800 -19.97 54.54 -16.03
CA GLU A 800 -20.05 53.40 -16.96
C GLU A 800 -18.66 52.83 -17.34
N GLU A 801 -17.59 53.65 -17.37
CA GLU A 801 -16.23 53.19 -17.71
C GLU A 801 -15.46 52.51 -16.55
N LEU A 802 -15.87 52.66 -15.28
CA LEU A 802 -15.14 52.14 -14.09
C LEU A 802 -15.77 50.88 -13.45
N THR A 803 -16.82 50.31 -14.02
CA THR A 803 -17.44 49.07 -13.51
C THR A 803 -17.37 47.97 -14.56
N ASP A 804 -16.44 47.03 -14.38
CA ASP A 804 -16.50 45.69 -14.98
C ASP A 804 -17.70 44.93 -14.38
N ALA A 805 -18.90 45.31 -14.83
CA ALA A 805 -20.18 44.85 -14.30
C ALA A 805 -20.42 43.35 -14.58
N ASP A 806 -19.81 42.83 -15.65
CA ASP A 806 -19.92 41.44 -16.12
C ASP A 806 -18.83 40.50 -15.59
N GLY A 807 -17.82 41.01 -14.86
CA GLY A 807 -16.76 40.20 -14.27
C GLY A 807 -17.21 39.37 -13.06
N GLU A 808 -16.44 38.32 -12.72
CA GLU A 808 -16.72 37.49 -11.55
C GLU A 808 -16.71 38.31 -10.25
N PHE A 809 -17.69 38.05 -9.37
CA PHE A 809 -17.82 38.75 -8.10
C PHE A 809 -16.58 38.61 -7.20
N THR A 810 -16.18 39.72 -6.58
CA THR A 810 -14.90 39.83 -5.86
C THR A 810 -14.88 39.05 -4.54
N LYS A 811 -13.66 38.73 -4.05
CA LYS A 811 -13.46 38.12 -2.71
C LYS A 811 -14.07 38.96 -1.59
N THR A 812 -14.08 40.29 -1.73
CA THR A 812 -14.69 41.22 -0.77
C THR A 812 -16.21 41.11 -0.77
N GLN A 813 -16.85 41.10 -1.95
CA GLN A 813 -18.30 40.88 -2.08
C GLN A 813 -18.72 39.51 -1.54
N LYS A 814 -17.96 38.45 -1.85
CA LYS A 814 -18.19 37.09 -1.31
C LYS A 814 -18.13 37.07 0.22
N THR A 815 -17.18 37.78 0.81
CA THR A 815 -17.03 37.88 2.27
C THR A 815 -18.19 38.66 2.88
N ALA A 816 -18.63 39.76 2.25
CA ALA A 816 -19.76 40.56 2.70
C ALA A 816 -21.08 39.77 2.65
N ILE A 817 -21.35 39.04 1.55
CA ILE A 817 -22.54 38.18 1.40
C ILE A 817 -22.55 37.11 2.48
N THR A 818 -21.41 36.44 2.69
CA THR A 818 -21.29 35.39 3.72
C THR A 818 -21.56 35.94 5.12
N ASN A 819 -21.05 37.12 5.44
CA ASN A 819 -21.28 37.76 6.73
C ASN A 819 -22.74 38.21 6.92
N GLY A 820 -23.38 38.72 5.87
CA GLY A 820 -24.80 39.08 5.89
C GLY A 820 -25.70 37.87 6.12
N LEU A 821 -25.45 36.76 5.42
CA LEU A 821 -26.20 35.51 5.62
C LEU A 821 -25.99 34.91 7.02
N LYS A 822 -24.77 35.01 7.58
CA LYS A 822 -24.50 34.61 8.98
C LYS A 822 -25.31 35.44 9.97
N LYS A 823 -25.43 36.75 9.75
CA LYS A 823 -26.27 37.64 10.60
C LYS A 823 -27.74 37.27 10.52
N LEU A 824 -28.26 36.97 9.33
CA LEU A 824 -29.64 36.48 9.16
C LEU A 824 -29.88 35.15 9.88
N ARG A 825 -28.94 34.20 9.74
CA ARG A 825 -29.06 32.89 10.39
C ARG A 825 -29.01 32.99 11.91
N ALA A 826 -28.18 33.89 12.44
CA ALA A 826 -28.06 34.16 13.87
C ALA A 826 -29.34 34.77 14.49
N LYS A 827 -30.31 35.24 13.69
CA LYS A 827 -31.60 35.73 14.21
C LYS A 827 -32.50 34.60 14.73
N TYR A 828 -32.32 33.37 14.25
CA TYR A 828 -33.21 32.25 14.56
C TYR A 828 -32.50 30.96 14.97
N MET A 829 -31.18 30.90 14.82
CA MET A 829 -30.40 29.70 15.08
C MET A 829 -29.04 30.06 15.70
N ASP A 830 -28.66 29.36 16.76
CA ASP A 830 -27.44 29.66 17.51
C ASP A 830 -26.17 29.08 16.85
N LYS A 831 -25.02 29.22 17.53
CA LYS A 831 -23.71 28.77 17.03
C LYS A 831 -23.58 27.24 16.98
N ASP A 832 -24.40 26.51 17.73
CA ASP A 832 -24.43 25.05 17.78
C ASP A 832 -25.47 24.45 16.81
N ASN A 833 -26.10 25.29 15.98
CA ASN A 833 -27.17 24.98 15.03
C ASN A 833 -28.49 24.56 15.66
N VAL A 834 -28.77 25.01 16.89
CA VAL A 834 -30.10 24.85 17.50
C VAL A 834 -30.99 26.01 17.07
N VAL A 835 -32.14 25.70 16.47
CA VAL A 835 -33.16 26.69 16.10
C VAL A 835 -33.93 27.08 17.36
N PHE A 836 -34.00 28.38 17.63
CA PHE A 836 -34.73 28.94 18.77
C PHE A 836 -35.93 29.80 18.35
N ASP A 837 -36.10 30.05 17.06
CA ASP A 837 -37.27 30.76 16.49
C ASP A 837 -37.72 30.12 15.17
N ASP A 838 -38.75 29.28 15.25
CA ASP A 838 -39.26 28.51 14.11
C ASP A 838 -39.98 29.38 13.05
N GLU A 839 -40.52 30.54 13.43
CA GLU A 839 -41.19 31.45 12.48
C GLU A 839 -40.15 32.18 11.64
N LEU A 840 -39.10 32.71 12.27
CA LEU A 840 -37.98 33.35 11.57
C LEU A 840 -37.17 32.33 10.75
N GLU A 841 -37.05 31.08 11.21
CA GLU A 841 -36.46 30.01 10.39
C GLU A 841 -37.26 29.82 9.10
N LYS A 842 -38.60 29.69 9.19
CA LYS A 842 -39.45 29.55 7.99
C LYS A 842 -39.32 30.76 7.07
N LYS A 843 -39.20 31.96 7.62
CA LYS A 843 -39.05 33.21 6.86
C LYS A 843 -37.72 33.31 6.12
N TYR A 844 -36.59 33.07 6.79
CA TYR A 844 -35.26 33.36 6.21
C TYR A 844 -34.49 32.14 5.70
N SER A 845 -34.76 30.92 6.19
CA SER A 845 -33.95 29.73 5.81
C SER A 845 -34.06 29.37 4.32
N LYS A 846 -35.22 29.64 3.69
CA LYS A 846 -35.42 29.44 2.25
C LYS A 846 -34.58 30.43 1.44
N PHE A 847 -34.58 31.70 1.84
CA PHE A 847 -33.78 32.76 1.23
C PHE A 847 -32.27 32.46 1.37
N ILE A 848 -31.80 32.12 2.57
CA ILE A 848 -30.38 31.79 2.79
C ILE A 848 -29.95 30.62 1.90
N ARG A 849 -30.76 29.55 1.80
CA ARG A 849 -30.46 28.39 0.94
C ARG A 849 -30.42 28.75 -0.55
N SER A 850 -31.38 29.53 -1.04
CA SER A 850 -31.36 29.97 -2.45
C SER A 850 -30.16 30.85 -2.76
N THR A 851 -29.80 31.74 -1.83
CA THR A 851 -28.69 32.68 -2.02
C THR A 851 -27.34 31.96 -2.01
N VAL A 852 -27.12 30.98 -1.11
CA VAL A 852 -25.90 30.17 -1.13
C VAL A 852 -25.76 29.37 -2.43
N ARG A 853 -26.88 28.91 -3.01
CA ARG A 853 -26.87 28.22 -4.30
C ARG A 853 -26.47 29.16 -5.43
N ARG A 854 -27.09 30.35 -5.51
CA ARG A 854 -26.72 31.40 -6.49
C ARG A 854 -25.24 31.75 -6.44
N VAL A 855 -24.69 31.91 -5.23
CA VAL A 855 -23.24 32.19 -5.03
C VAL A 855 -22.34 31.04 -5.48
N LYS A 856 -22.80 29.78 -5.41
CA LYS A 856 -22.05 28.60 -5.90
C LYS A 856 -22.11 28.46 -7.41
N ASP A 857 -23.23 28.84 -8.01
CA ASP A 857 -23.47 28.75 -9.45
C ASP A 857 -22.71 29.86 -10.23
N GLY A 858 -22.16 30.85 -9.52
CA GLY A 858 -21.39 31.97 -10.07
C GLY A 858 -22.27 33.23 -10.20
N LEU A 859 -21.75 34.39 -9.82
CA LEU A 859 -22.44 35.68 -9.90
C LEU A 859 -21.53 36.71 -10.58
N THR A 860 -22.10 37.63 -11.34
CA THR A 860 -21.37 38.83 -11.77
C THR A 860 -21.21 39.83 -10.62
N LYS A 861 -20.31 40.81 -10.75
CA LYS A 861 -20.15 41.87 -9.74
C LYS A 861 -21.44 42.65 -9.51
N SER A 862 -22.19 42.98 -10.57
CA SER A 862 -23.47 43.68 -10.43
C SER A 862 -24.50 42.85 -9.68
N GLU A 863 -24.63 41.56 -10.02
CA GLU A 863 -25.56 40.66 -9.34
C GLU A 863 -25.20 40.44 -7.86
N ALA A 864 -23.91 40.47 -7.53
CA ALA A 864 -23.44 40.36 -6.16
C ALA A 864 -23.72 41.63 -5.35
N ASP A 865 -23.64 42.81 -5.95
CA ASP A 865 -23.98 44.09 -5.30
C ASP A 865 -25.49 44.20 -5.06
N ASP A 866 -26.33 43.82 -6.03
CA ASP A 866 -27.79 43.77 -5.85
C ASP A 866 -28.18 42.79 -4.73
N LEU A 867 -27.54 41.62 -4.71
CA LEU A 867 -27.77 40.61 -3.68
C LEU A 867 -27.31 41.08 -2.28
N LEU A 868 -26.25 41.88 -2.19
CA LEU A 868 -25.80 42.48 -0.94
C LEU A 868 -26.80 43.49 -0.38
N ILE A 869 -27.44 44.27 -1.25
CA ILE A 869 -28.50 45.21 -0.86
C ILE A 869 -29.70 44.42 -0.33
N GLU A 870 -30.15 43.38 -1.04
CA GLU A 870 -31.28 42.54 -0.61
C GLU A 870 -31.01 41.84 0.73
N ILE A 871 -29.80 41.32 0.94
CA ILE A 871 -29.39 40.76 2.24
C ILE A 871 -29.39 41.85 3.32
N GLY A 872 -28.89 43.05 2.99
CA GLY A 872 -28.87 44.20 3.89
C GLY A 872 -30.26 44.57 4.40
N GLU A 873 -31.24 44.70 3.49
CA GLU A 873 -32.63 45.00 3.84
C GLU A 873 -33.24 43.93 4.75
N LYS A 874 -33.02 42.65 4.46
CA LYS A 874 -33.51 41.54 5.31
C LYS A 874 -32.80 41.44 6.66
N VAL A 875 -31.56 41.91 6.76
CA VAL A 875 -30.85 41.99 8.05
C VAL A 875 -31.44 43.11 8.92
N VAL A 876 -31.90 44.20 8.29
CA VAL A 876 -32.55 45.34 8.99
C VAL A 876 -33.98 45.00 9.39
N GLU A 877 -34.73 44.29 8.54
CA GLU A 877 -36.06 43.70 8.84
C GLU A 877 -35.98 42.62 9.94
#